data_AF-A0A9D3N9K4-F1
#
_entry.id   AF-A0A9D3N9K4-F1
#
_cell.length_a   1.000
_cell.length_b   1.000
_cell.length_c   1.000
_cell.angle_alpha   90.00
_cell.angle_beta   90.00
_cell.angle_gamma   90.00
#
_symmetry.space_group_name_H-M   'P 1'
#
loop_
_entity.id
_entity.type
_entity.pdbx_description
1 polymer ?
#
loop_
_entity_poly.entity_id
_entity_poly.type
_entity_poly.pdbx_seq_one_letter_code
_entity_poly.pdbx_strand_id
1 'polypeptide(L)'
;MDNTEKENKSEDEPESPEDEEVDPRIQGELEKLNQSTDDINRWETELEDSRQRFRAVLVEATVKLDEQVKKIGKAVEESKPYWEARRVARQAQVEAQRATQEFQRAIEILRAAKETIALAEERLLEEDSRQFDSAWQEMLNHATQRVMEAEQSRTRSELEHRETAAKYNAAIGHMRQLEKKLKRTISKSRPYFELKSKYYLQLEQLKRKVDECQAKLSQAKAEYRTALRNLESISDEIHARRRLAAIGPRGCGVGAEKDAGTGDDISNFKMESDSISMISETFEEENSNGSASDEDAETQSRCSLNSNSAPLDVPRPYVPSGPSPYPLLSSSCPFTSCTSLNSFSPCPGGVELPSPGSLEGFDRVSPVLGPRSECSGASSPECEQERGERAEGAERKPENTTRASGLKSTTLEEGPKVAVGRKAALQHMDRNLEVFETQATSAARQGAQILVFPEDAIHGFNFSRESIAPYLETVPDPGAVTWSPCADPDRFQNTEVLHRLSCMAQKNSLFLVANMPDCQPCNRSVDPLCPADGRYQFNTDVVFSDNGTIVARYHKQNLYFEAAFDTPPACEYVTFTTPFAGRFGVFTCFDILFREPVVTLVKDMGVRQFVYPTAWMNQLPLLAAVQFQRSFSYSAGVTLLAANIRSAAMGMTGSGIFTPWDALYHHDTEGETGKLLVLRVPVLDPLLLGDAPERARLKLVPFSGFPKMDLAEKTEFEPFQRELDSGFCLKEDSSCNIQSSPFTSTMMYDKFTLVPVHGKEGNLTACDGSFCCHLLFQKINPSPEEELYALGAFDGLHVVHGTYYLEVCAVVRCTGLHQESCGGEIEHAHMLMDFHLHAAFTTEHVFAGVLGSGMTLDRPDESGWKNGSFYMSRRGMSSGLVTAVLYGRVYEKDSE
;
A
#
# COMPACT_ATOMS: atom_id res chain seq x y z
N MET A 1 -92.78 4.26 -0.03
CA MET A 1 -93.25 2.96 -0.55
C MET A 1 -92.01 2.16 -0.92
N ASP A 2 -91.41 1.32 -0.10
CA ASP A 2 -91.56 0.86 1.30
C ASP A 2 -90.77 -0.47 1.30
N ASN A 3 -90.10 -0.92 2.35
CA ASN A 3 -89.90 -0.32 3.67
C ASN A 3 -88.51 -0.71 4.22
N THR A 4 -88.15 -0.20 5.40
CA THR A 4 -86.86 -0.40 6.08
C THR A 4 -86.63 -1.82 6.58
N GLU A 5 -85.36 -2.22 6.65
CA GLU A 5 -84.79 -2.87 7.84
C GLU A 5 -83.55 -2.09 8.31
N LYS A 6 -83.17 -2.23 9.58
CA LYS A 6 -82.02 -1.57 10.22
C LYS A 6 -81.04 -2.62 10.72
N GLU A 7 -79.74 -2.29 10.80
CA GLU A 7 -79.06 -2.16 12.11
C GLU A 7 -77.61 -1.64 12.02
N ASN A 8 -77.26 -0.82 13.02
CA ASN A 8 -75.94 -0.57 13.63
C ASN A 8 -74.64 -0.75 12.82
N LYS A 9 -73.92 0.37 12.62
CA LYS A 9 -72.52 0.48 13.08
C LYS A 9 -72.12 1.92 13.39
N SER A 10 -70.97 2.06 14.07
CA SER A 10 -70.45 3.29 14.68
C SER A 10 -69.72 4.21 13.70
N GLU A 11 -69.50 5.45 14.15
CA GLU A 11 -68.75 6.51 13.48
C GLU A 11 -67.22 6.30 13.56
N ASP A 12 -66.45 7.31 13.11
CA ASP A 12 -64.97 7.44 13.05
C ASP A 12 -64.23 6.72 11.89
N GLU A 13 -64.24 7.34 10.71
CA GLU A 13 -63.13 7.24 9.72
C GLU A 13 -62.18 8.46 9.88
N PRO A 14 -60.85 8.29 9.81
CA PRO A 14 -59.90 9.39 9.86
C PRO A 14 -59.68 10.04 8.47
N GLU A 15 -59.44 11.35 8.46
CA GLU A 15 -59.19 12.14 7.25
C GLU A 15 -57.87 11.76 6.55
N SER A 16 -57.84 11.90 5.22
CA SER A 16 -56.64 11.71 4.39
C SER A 16 -55.68 12.90 4.52
N PRO A 17 -54.36 12.70 4.64
CA PRO A 17 -53.39 13.79 4.61
C PRO A 17 -53.31 14.43 3.21
N GLU A 18 -53.37 15.76 3.16
CA GLU A 18 -53.23 16.58 1.94
C GLU A 18 -51.76 16.69 1.48
N ASP A 19 -51.55 17.16 0.25
CA ASP A 19 -50.24 17.18 -0.42
C ASP A 19 -49.18 18.03 0.32
N GLU A 20 -48.05 17.41 0.69
CA GLU A 20 -46.86 18.14 1.12
C GLU A 20 -46.11 18.72 -0.09
N GLU A 21 -46.03 20.05 -0.17
CA GLU A 21 -45.27 20.77 -1.20
C GLU A 21 -43.77 20.41 -1.14
N VAL A 22 -43.22 19.96 -2.28
CA VAL A 22 -41.84 19.42 -2.36
C VAL A 22 -40.81 20.55 -2.15
N ASP A 23 -39.85 20.34 -1.25
CA ASP A 23 -38.80 21.32 -0.94
C ASP A 23 -38.07 21.76 -2.23
N PRO A 24 -38.07 23.06 -2.59
CA PRO A 24 -37.56 23.53 -3.88
C PRO A 24 -36.04 23.30 -4.07
N ARG A 25 -35.31 22.99 -2.99
CA ARG A 25 -33.90 22.55 -3.08
C ARG A 25 -33.76 21.21 -3.80
N ILE A 26 -34.75 20.32 -3.68
CA ILE A 26 -34.76 18.98 -4.29
C ILE A 26 -34.76 19.10 -5.82
N GLN A 27 -35.54 20.01 -6.40
CA GLN A 27 -35.56 20.23 -7.85
C GLN A 27 -34.18 20.64 -8.38
N GLY A 28 -33.50 21.58 -7.71
CA GLY A 28 -32.19 22.06 -8.14
C GLY A 28 -31.08 21.00 -8.11
N GLU A 29 -31.12 20.06 -7.17
CA GLU A 29 -30.17 18.94 -7.15
C GLU A 29 -30.55 17.82 -8.13
N LEU A 30 -31.85 17.57 -8.38
CA LEU A 30 -32.30 16.65 -9.43
C LEU A 30 -31.92 17.14 -10.84
N GLU A 31 -32.03 18.45 -11.11
CA GLU A 31 -31.59 19.05 -12.37
C GLU A 31 -30.07 18.88 -12.58
N LYS A 32 -29.25 19.08 -11.53
CA LYS A 32 -27.81 18.78 -11.56
C LYS A 32 -27.52 17.30 -11.79
N LEU A 33 -28.28 16.41 -11.15
CA LEU A 33 -28.12 14.95 -11.28
C LEU A 33 -28.39 14.50 -12.73
N ASN A 34 -29.46 15.01 -13.34
CA ASN A 34 -29.78 14.76 -14.75
C ASN A 34 -28.67 15.29 -15.68
N GLN A 35 -28.27 16.56 -15.55
CA GLN A 35 -27.20 17.16 -16.34
C GLN A 35 -25.87 16.39 -16.22
N SER A 36 -25.50 16.00 -14.98
CA SER A 36 -24.29 15.21 -14.73
C SER A 36 -24.38 13.82 -15.35
N THR A 37 -25.58 13.22 -15.43
CA THR A 37 -25.80 11.92 -16.10
C THR A 37 -25.56 12.02 -17.60
N ASP A 38 -26.09 13.06 -18.25
CA ASP A 38 -25.88 13.30 -19.68
C ASP A 38 -24.40 13.58 -20.00
N ASP A 39 -23.71 14.39 -19.18
CA ASP A 39 -22.27 14.63 -19.36
C ASP A 39 -21.42 13.39 -19.05
N ILE A 40 -21.80 12.52 -18.10
CA ILE A 40 -21.14 11.21 -17.90
C ILE A 40 -21.26 10.37 -19.18
N ASN A 41 -22.47 10.13 -19.68
CA ASN A 41 -22.73 9.33 -20.89
C ASN A 41 -21.96 9.86 -22.10
N ARG A 42 -21.92 11.19 -22.25
CA ARG A 42 -21.18 11.90 -23.28
C ARG A 42 -19.66 11.70 -23.16
N TRP A 43 -19.08 11.96 -21.98
CA TRP A 43 -17.63 11.86 -21.80
C TRP A 43 -17.14 10.40 -21.83
N GLU A 44 -17.94 9.42 -21.42
CA GLU A 44 -17.63 7.99 -21.62
C GLU A 44 -17.59 7.63 -23.11
N THR A 45 -18.58 8.10 -23.88
CA THR A 45 -18.60 7.91 -25.34
C THR A 45 -17.37 8.55 -25.99
N GLU A 46 -17.09 9.83 -25.73
CA GLU A 46 -15.95 10.54 -26.35
C GLU A 46 -14.58 10.00 -25.89
N LEU A 47 -14.50 9.46 -24.66
CA LEU A 47 -13.31 8.79 -24.12
C LEU A 47 -13.03 7.47 -24.85
N GLU A 48 -14.01 6.59 -25.02
CA GLU A 48 -13.77 5.31 -25.70
C GLU A 48 -13.56 5.51 -27.21
N ASP A 49 -14.24 6.46 -27.84
CA ASP A 49 -13.98 6.90 -29.22
C ASP A 49 -12.51 7.38 -29.38
N SER A 50 -11.99 8.11 -28.39
CA SER A 50 -10.60 8.58 -28.36
C SER A 50 -9.59 7.45 -28.08
N ARG A 51 -9.92 6.51 -27.19
CA ARG A 51 -9.11 5.30 -26.91
C ARG A 51 -9.05 4.37 -28.12
N GLN A 52 -10.17 4.16 -28.82
CA GLN A 52 -10.23 3.37 -30.05
C GLN A 52 -9.36 4.00 -31.15
N ARG A 53 -9.44 5.32 -31.33
CA ARG A 53 -8.58 6.07 -32.27
C ARG A 53 -7.09 5.95 -31.91
N PHE A 54 -6.74 6.04 -30.62
CA PHE A 54 -5.37 5.82 -30.15
C PHE A 54 -4.87 4.39 -30.46
N ARG A 55 -5.67 3.35 -30.12
CA ARG A 55 -5.36 1.95 -30.45
C ARG A 55 -5.18 1.74 -31.95
N ALA A 56 -6.07 2.28 -32.79
CA ALA A 56 -6.02 2.14 -34.25
C ALA A 56 -4.74 2.78 -34.83
N VAL A 57 -4.40 4.01 -34.43
CA VAL A 57 -3.16 4.68 -34.89
C VAL A 57 -1.90 3.97 -34.36
N LEU A 58 -1.95 3.34 -33.19
CA LEU A 58 -0.83 2.55 -32.66
C LEU A 58 -0.57 1.27 -33.49
N VAL A 59 -1.64 0.58 -33.91
CA VAL A 59 -1.55 -0.57 -34.82
C VAL A 59 -1.08 -0.15 -36.21
N GLU A 60 -1.60 0.96 -36.77
CA GLU A 60 -1.11 1.51 -38.04
C GLU A 60 0.39 1.85 -37.95
N ALA A 61 0.81 2.53 -36.88
CA ALA A 61 2.19 2.92 -36.65
C ALA A 61 3.14 1.73 -36.57
N THR A 62 2.79 0.68 -35.81
CA THR A 62 3.66 -0.50 -35.66
C THR A 62 3.82 -1.24 -36.99
N VAL A 63 2.75 -1.49 -37.74
CA VAL A 63 2.79 -2.11 -39.07
C VAL A 63 3.60 -1.26 -40.06
N LYS A 64 3.37 0.06 -40.12
CA LYS A 64 4.08 0.95 -41.06
C LYS A 64 5.55 1.16 -40.70
N LEU A 65 5.94 1.01 -39.44
CA LEU A 65 7.33 1.04 -39.01
C LEU A 65 8.05 -0.28 -39.29
N ASP A 66 7.41 -1.43 -39.07
CA ASP A 66 7.94 -2.74 -39.46
C ASP A 66 8.14 -2.86 -40.98
N GLU A 67 7.18 -2.38 -41.79
CA GLU A 67 7.35 -2.24 -43.24
C GLU A 67 8.62 -1.47 -43.64
N GLN A 68 9.01 -0.45 -42.88
CA GLN A 68 10.22 0.35 -43.13
C GLN A 68 11.48 -0.35 -42.61
N VAL A 69 11.42 -1.04 -41.46
CA VAL A 69 12.54 -1.87 -40.97
C VAL A 69 12.86 -2.98 -41.99
N LYS A 70 11.84 -3.65 -42.53
CA LYS A 70 12.01 -4.68 -43.57
C LYS A 70 12.61 -4.14 -44.88
N LYS A 71 12.37 -2.87 -45.23
CA LYS A 71 12.94 -2.20 -46.41
C LYS A 71 14.35 -1.65 -46.20
N ILE A 72 14.71 -1.22 -44.98
CA ILE A 72 15.97 -0.51 -44.67
C ILE A 72 17.01 -1.43 -43.99
N GLY A 73 16.56 -2.45 -43.27
CA GLY A 73 17.40 -3.43 -42.59
C GLY A 73 18.28 -2.84 -41.47
N LYS A 74 19.46 -3.43 -41.28
CA LYS A 74 20.41 -3.14 -40.17
C LYS A 74 20.75 -1.66 -39.99
N ALA A 75 20.61 -0.83 -41.03
CA ALA A 75 20.86 0.61 -40.93
C ALA A 75 19.91 1.34 -39.97
N VAL A 76 18.71 0.80 -39.68
CA VAL A 76 17.84 1.36 -38.61
C VAL A 76 18.53 1.21 -37.26
N GLU A 77 18.97 -0.01 -36.92
CA GLU A 77 19.64 -0.35 -35.66
C GLU A 77 20.96 0.39 -35.49
N GLU A 78 21.86 0.28 -36.47
CA GLU A 78 23.20 0.90 -36.47
C GLU A 78 23.18 2.44 -36.30
N SER A 79 22.04 3.09 -36.54
CA SER A 79 21.89 4.56 -36.40
C SER A 79 21.08 5.01 -35.18
N LYS A 80 20.47 4.09 -34.41
CA LYS A 80 19.74 4.42 -33.17
C LYS A 80 20.50 5.40 -32.25
N PRO A 81 21.82 5.23 -31.97
CA PRO A 81 22.53 6.14 -31.07
C PRO A 81 22.57 7.60 -31.53
N TYR A 82 22.60 7.87 -32.84
CA TYR A 82 22.52 9.24 -33.36
C TYR A 82 21.12 9.85 -33.15
N TRP A 83 20.07 9.07 -33.41
CA TRP A 83 18.68 9.56 -33.27
C TRP A 83 18.30 9.76 -31.80
N GLU A 84 18.84 8.93 -30.89
CA GLU A 84 18.83 9.12 -29.43
C GLU A 84 19.56 10.42 -29.03
N ALA A 85 20.82 10.60 -29.43
CA ALA A 85 21.58 11.80 -29.11
C ALA A 85 20.93 13.08 -29.68
N ARG A 86 20.24 12.98 -30.82
CA ARG A 86 19.44 14.05 -31.42
C ARG A 86 18.16 14.36 -30.62
N ARG A 87 17.53 13.36 -30.00
CA ARG A 87 16.42 13.55 -29.05
C ARG A 87 16.91 14.30 -27.81
N VAL A 88 18.00 13.85 -27.20
CA VAL A 88 18.61 14.49 -26.01
C VAL A 88 19.05 15.93 -26.32
N ALA A 89 19.71 16.16 -27.46
CA ALA A 89 20.11 17.51 -27.87
C ALA A 89 18.91 18.45 -28.12
N ARG A 90 17.77 17.94 -28.61
CA ARG A 90 16.52 18.72 -28.73
C ARG A 90 15.89 19.00 -27.37
N GLN A 91 15.91 18.05 -26.44
CA GLN A 91 15.38 18.26 -25.09
C GLN A 91 16.16 19.35 -24.35
N ALA A 92 17.49 19.23 -24.31
CA ALA A 92 18.38 20.24 -23.73
C ALA A 92 18.29 21.60 -24.44
N GLN A 93 17.93 21.64 -25.73
CA GLN A 93 17.65 22.90 -26.44
C GLN A 93 16.41 23.60 -25.87
N VAL A 94 15.31 22.88 -25.63
CA VAL A 94 14.07 23.44 -25.08
C VAL A 94 14.27 23.89 -23.64
N GLU A 95 14.99 23.11 -22.83
CA GLU A 95 15.36 23.46 -21.46
C GLU A 95 16.23 24.73 -21.41
N ALA A 96 17.29 24.81 -22.23
CA ALA A 96 18.12 26.01 -22.32
C ALA A 96 17.34 27.23 -22.83
N GLN A 97 16.43 27.05 -23.79
CA GLN A 97 15.54 28.13 -24.26
C GLN A 97 14.59 28.61 -23.16
N ARG A 98 14.04 27.70 -22.35
CA ARG A 98 13.18 28.03 -21.21
C ARG A 98 13.94 28.82 -20.15
N ALA A 99 15.08 28.31 -19.68
CA ALA A 99 15.92 28.98 -18.70
C ALA A 99 16.41 30.36 -19.20
N THR A 100 16.66 30.50 -20.51
CA THR A 100 16.96 31.81 -21.12
C THR A 100 15.80 32.80 -20.96
N GLN A 101 14.55 32.38 -21.19
CA GLN A 101 13.39 33.24 -21.01
C GLN A 101 13.12 33.60 -19.55
N GLU A 102 13.36 32.65 -18.63
CA GLU A 102 13.14 32.86 -17.20
C GLU A 102 14.22 33.80 -16.62
N PHE A 103 15.48 33.68 -17.07
CA PHE A 103 16.54 34.66 -16.81
C PHE A 103 16.24 36.05 -17.40
N GLN A 104 15.74 36.12 -18.64
CA GLN A 104 15.30 37.40 -19.25
C GLN A 104 14.19 38.07 -18.44
N ARG A 105 13.15 37.32 -18.03
CA ARG A 105 12.09 37.82 -17.15
C ARG A 105 12.65 38.29 -15.79
N ALA A 106 13.60 37.57 -15.20
CA ALA A 106 14.24 37.98 -13.95
C ALA A 106 15.05 39.29 -14.09
N ILE A 107 15.72 39.51 -15.23
CA ILE A 107 16.37 40.79 -15.55
C ILE A 107 15.32 41.91 -15.68
N GLU A 108 14.21 41.66 -16.39
CA GLU A 108 13.14 42.66 -16.57
C GLU A 108 12.46 43.04 -15.25
N ILE A 109 12.21 42.06 -14.37
CA ILE A 109 11.67 42.28 -13.02
C ILE A 109 12.66 43.08 -12.16
N LEU A 110 13.95 42.73 -12.15
CA LEU A 110 14.98 43.47 -11.43
C LEU A 110 15.13 44.91 -11.95
N ARG A 111 15.02 45.11 -13.27
CA ARG A 111 15.04 46.44 -13.89
C ARG A 111 13.84 47.28 -13.44
N ALA A 112 12.63 46.73 -13.48
CA ALA A 112 11.40 47.41 -13.04
C ALA A 112 11.41 47.71 -11.53
N ALA A 113 11.96 46.81 -10.71
CA ALA A 113 12.11 47.04 -9.28
C ALA A 113 13.08 48.19 -8.97
N LYS A 114 14.24 48.26 -9.66
CA LYS A 114 15.20 49.37 -9.52
C LYS A 114 14.67 50.70 -10.09
N GLU A 115 13.92 50.64 -11.19
CA GLU A 115 13.18 51.78 -11.75
C GLU A 115 12.12 52.33 -10.78
N THR A 116 11.47 51.46 -9.99
CA THR A 116 10.52 51.86 -8.95
C THR A 116 11.19 52.62 -7.80
N ILE A 117 12.42 52.24 -7.40
CA ILE A 117 13.19 53.00 -6.39
C ILE A 117 13.61 54.36 -6.95
N ALA A 118 14.17 54.41 -8.17
CA ALA A 118 14.60 55.67 -8.78
C ALA A 118 13.45 56.69 -8.94
N LEU A 119 12.24 56.22 -9.29
CA LEU A 119 11.04 57.06 -9.38
C LEU A 119 10.49 57.50 -8.00
N ALA A 120 10.84 56.80 -6.91
CA ALA A 120 10.56 57.27 -5.55
C ALA A 120 11.59 58.33 -5.12
N GLU A 121 12.88 58.11 -5.39
CA GLU A 121 13.95 59.08 -5.15
C GLU A 121 13.70 60.40 -5.89
N GLU A 122 13.27 60.36 -7.16
CA GLU A 122 12.95 61.54 -7.95
C GLU A 122 11.77 62.34 -7.35
N ARG A 123 10.65 61.68 -7.01
CA ARG A 123 9.48 62.35 -6.42
C ARG A 123 9.76 62.98 -5.06
N LEU A 124 10.61 62.35 -4.25
CA LEU A 124 11.06 62.89 -2.97
C LEU A 124 11.87 64.20 -3.11
N LEU A 125 12.46 64.44 -4.28
CA LEU A 125 13.21 65.66 -4.60
C LEU A 125 12.34 66.76 -5.25
N GLU A 126 11.12 66.45 -5.70
CA GLU A 126 10.19 67.42 -6.29
C GLU A 126 9.21 68.04 -5.26
N GLU A 127 8.85 67.33 -4.18
CA GLU A 127 7.91 67.82 -3.16
C GLU A 127 8.61 68.56 -2.00
N ASP A 128 8.99 69.82 -2.26
CA ASP A 128 9.70 70.76 -1.35
C ASP A 128 8.96 71.10 -0.01
N SER A 129 7.88 70.39 0.37
CA SER A 129 7.12 70.67 1.60
C SER A 129 6.30 69.51 2.20
N ARG A 130 6.95 68.44 2.69
CA ARG A 130 6.49 67.68 3.88
C ARG A 130 7.60 66.82 4.49
N GLN A 131 7.32 66.30 5.69
CA GLN A 131 8.21 65.40 6.43
C GLN A 131 8.19 64.00 5.81
N PHE A 132 9.27 63.23 6.00
CA PHE A 132 9.23 61.78 5.79
C PHE A 132 8.11 61.17 6.65
N ASP A 133 7.10 60.62 5.99
CA ASP A 133 6.01 59.89 6.64
C ASP A 133 6.39 58.40 6.80
N SER A 134 5.88 57.77 7.85
CA SER A 134 6.00 56.33 8.15
C SER A 134 5.72 55.47 6.92
N ALA A 135 4.57 55.69 6.27
CA ALA A 135 4.16 54.97 5.06
C ALA A 135 5.16 55.10 3.87
N TRP A 136 5.95 56.17 3.81
CA TRP A 136 6.99 56.34 2.78
C TRP A 136 8.24 55.52 3.10
N GLN A 137 8.62 55.44 4.38
CA GLN A 137 9.70 54.57 4.86
C GLN A 137 9.34 53.09 4.66
N GLU A 138 8.10 52.70 4.94
CA GLU A 138 7.58 51.35 4.65
C GLU A 138 7.62 51.02 3.15
N MET A 139 7.18 51.96 2.30
CA MET A 139 7.22 51.80 0.85
C MET A 139 8.64 51.60 0.33
N LEU A 140 9.61 52.37 0.83
CA LEU A 140 11.03 52.26 0.46
C LEU A 140 11.66 50.95 0.96
N ASN A 141 11.33 50.51 2.18
CA ASN A 141 11.78 49.23 2.73
C ASN A 141 11.28 48.06 1.87
N HIS A 142 9.98 48.03 1.55
CA HIS A 142 9.38 47.01 0.69
C HIS A 142 9.92 47.06 -0.76
N ALA A 143 10.14 48.25 -1.32
CA ALA A 143 10.77 48.38 -2.65
C ALA A 143 12.22 47.84 -2.66
N THR A 144 12.99 48.12 -1.60
CA THR A 144 14.37 47.64 -1.42
C THR A 144 14.42 46.13 -1.26
N GLN A 145 13.52 45.54 -0.45
CA GLN A 145 13.36 44.09 -0.32
C GLN A 145 13.07 43.43 -1.68
N ARG A 146 12.12 43.97 -2.46
CA ARG A 146 11.78 43.41 -3.78
C ARG A 146 12.92 43.53 -4.80
N VAL A 147 13.78 44.54 -4.69
CA VAL A 147 15.03 44.60 -5.46
C VAL A 147 16.00 43.49 -5.03
N MET A 148 16.14 43.24 -3.73
CA MET A 148 17.00 42.15 -3.21
C MET A 148 16.51 40.77 -3.66
N GLU A 149 15.20 40.50 -3.58
CA GLU A 149 14.57 39.27 -4.04
C GLU A 149 14.73 39.07 -5.56
N ALA A 150 14.55 40.14 -6.34
CA ALA A 150 14.76 40.10 -7.79
C ALA A 150 16.25 39.90 -8.17
N GLU A 151 17.19 40.45 -7.40
CA GLU A 151 18.65 40.28 -7.56
C GLU A 151 19.04 38.81 -7.29
N GLN A 152 18.48 38.18 -6.26
CA GLN A 152 18.63 36.74 -5.98
C GLN A 152 17.96 35.87 -7.05
N SER A 153 16.78 36.24 -7.54
CA SER A 153 16.05 35.54 -8.60
C SER A 153 16.80 35.56 -9.93
N ARG A 154 17.34 36.73 -10.34
CA ARG A 154 18.27 36.85 -11.48
C ARG A 154 19.46 35.93 -11.31
N THR A 155 20.11 35.95 -10.15
CA THR A 155 21.37 35.21 -9.92
C THR A 155 21.16 33.69 -9.97
N ARG A 156 20.01 33.17 -9.49
CA ARG A 156 19.64 31.75 -9.64
C ARG A 156 19.36 31.38 -11.10
N SER A 157 18.53 32.16 -11.79
CA SER A 157 18.18 31.89 -13.20
C SER A 157 19.36 32.06 -14.16
N GLU A 158 20.35 32.89 -13.83
CA GLU A 158 21.63 33.01 -14.56
C GLU A 158 22.45 31.72 -14.49
N LEU A 159 22.54 31.11 -13.30
CA LEU A 159 23.23 29.84 -13.08
C LEU A 159 22.53 28.70 -13.84
N GLU A 160 21.21 28.60 -13.74
CA GLU A 160 20.41 27.60 -14.44
C GLU A 160 20.52 27.75 -15.97
N HIS A 161 20.45 28.99 -16.49
CA HIS A 161 20.70 29.28 -17.91
C HIS A 161 22.10 28.82 -18.35
N ARG A 162 23.14 29.13 -17.56
CA ARG A 162 24.52 28.74 -17.85
C ARG A 162 24.71 27.21 -17.85
N GLU A 163 24.09 26.51 -16.90
CA GLU A 163 24.13 25.05 -16.83
C GLU A 163 23.37 24.38 -17.98
N THR A 164 22.13 24.80 -18.24
CA THR A 164 21.32 24.23 -19.34
C THR A 164 21.96 24.49 -20.70
N ALA A 165 22.56 25.68 -20.91
CA ALA A 165 23.38 25.96 -22.08
C ALA A 165 24.62 25.06 -22.18
N ALA A 166 25.30 24.74 -21.07
CA ALA A 166 26.42 23.80 -21.06
C ALA A 166 25.96 22.36 -21.39
N LYS A 167 24.86 21.89 -20.79
CA LYS A 167 24.21 20.59 -21.05
C LYS A 167 23.81 20.46 -22.53
N TYR A 168 23.22 21.51 -23.13
CA TYR A 168 22.91 21.58 -24.56
C TYR A 168 24.17 21.53 -25.44
N ASN A 169 25.21 22.30 -25.13
CA ASN A 169 26.46 22.32 -25.89
C ASN A 169 27.19 20.95 -25.86
N ALA A 170 27.16 20.24 -24.74
CA ALA A 170 27.65 18.87 -24.65
C ALA A 170 26.82 17.90 -25.51
N ALA A 171 25.49 17.96 -25.42
CA ALA A 171 24.58 17.08 -26.17
C ALA A 171 24.69 17.27 -27.70
N ILE A 172 24.71 18.52 -28.19
CA ILE A 172 24.89 18.80 -29.63
C ILE A 172 26.32 18.44 -30.09
N GLY A 173 27.32 18.55 -29.22
CA GLY A 173 28.67 18.06 -29.46
C GLY A 173 28.70 16.55 -29.70
N HIS A 174 28.11 15.77 -28.80
CA HIS A 174 28.00 14.31 -28.93
C HIS A 174 27.21 13.89 -30.17
N MET A 175 26.05 14.51 -30.41
CA MET A 175 25.24 14.29 -31.62
C MET A 175 26.05 14.50 -32.91
N ARG A 176 26.83 15.60 -33.00
CA ARG A 176 27.71 15.90 -34.15
C ARG A 176 28.86 14.92 -34.32
N GLN A 177 29.36 14.31 -33.23
CA GLN A 177 30.36 13.24 -33.34
C GLN A 177 29.75 11.96 -33.92
N LEU A 178 28.56 11.57 -33.49
CA LEU A 178 27.83 10.42 -34.02
C LEU A 178 27.40 10.65 -35.48
N GLU A 179 27.00 11.87 -35.83
CA GLU A 179 26.69 12.28 -37.21
C GLU A 179 27.88 12.05 -38.16
N LYS A 180 29.09 12.44 -37.74
CA LYS A 180 30.33 12.20 -38.49
C LYS A 180 30.62 10.70 -38.64
N LYS A 181 30.48 9.92 -37.58
CA LYS A 181 30.74 8.46 -37.56
C LYS A 181 29.76 7.66 -38.42
N LEU A 182 28.46 7.98 -38.35
CA LEU A 182 27.36 7.15 -38.89
C LEU A 182 26.69 7.75 -40.14
N LYS A 183 27.29 8.77 -40.78
CA LYS A 183 26.69 9.58 -41.86
C LYS A 183 25.94 8.80 -42.95
N ARG A 184 26.52 7.71 -43.47
CA ARG A 184 25.90 6.87 -44.51
C ARG A 184 24.67 6.11 -43.99
N THR A 185 24.77 5.59 -42.77
CA THR A 185 23.73 4.82 -42.09
C THR A 185 22.54 5.71 -41.72
N ILE A 186 22.80 6.88 -41.12
CA ILE A 186 21.78 7.91 -40.81
C ILE A 186 21.00 8.31 -42.06
N SER A 187 21.69 8.51 -43.19
CA SER A 187 21.04 8.87 -44.46
C SER A 187 20.13 7.78 -45.03
N LYS A 188 20.36 6.51 -44.68
CA LYS A 188 19.50 5.37 -45.08
C LYS A 188 18.31 5.17 -44.13
N SER A 189 18.51 5.38 -42.84
CA SER A 189 17.47 5.15 -41.81
C SER A 189 16.52 6.32 -41.61
N ARG A 190 16.90 7.52 -42.07
CA ARG A 190 16.11 8.75 -41.97
C ARG A 190 14.60 8.59 -42.25
N PRO A 191 14.13 7.88 -43.31
CA PRO A 191 12.70 7.71 -43.56
C PRO A 191 11.95 6.97 -42.43
N TYR A 192 12.57 5.97 -41.81
CA TYR A 192 11.99 5.27 -40.65
C TYR A 192 11.86 6.22 -39.45
N PHE A 193 12.91 6.98 -39.12
CA PHE A 193 12.89 7.85 -37.94
C PHE A 193 12.00 9.09 -38.12
N GLU A 194 11.88 9.62 -39.34
CA GLU A 194 10.92 10.69 -39.65
C GLU A 194 9.46 10.18 -39.60
N LEU A 195 9.18 8.98 -40.13
CA LEU A 195 7.86 8.35 -40.00
C LEU A 195 7.52 8.00 -38.54
N LYS A 196 8.50 7.51 -37.76
CA LYS A 196 8.35 7.24 -36.32
C LYS A 196 8.04 8.53 -35.56
N SER A 197 8.76 9.61 -35.82
CA SER A 197 8.50 10.91 -35.20
C SER A 197 7.12 11.47 -35.54
N LYS A 198 6.58 11.17 -36.73
CA LYS A 198 5.21 11.56 -37.11
C LYS A 198 4.18 10.80 -36.26
N TYR A 199 4.22 9.47 -36.25
CA TYR A 199 3.26 8.66 -35.49
C TYR A 199 3.36 8.90 -33.98
N TYR A 200 4.56 9.07 -33.41
CA TYR A 200 4.72 9.41 -31.99
C TYR A 200 4.02 10.72 -31.62
N LEU A 201 4.14 11.77 -32.45
CA LEU A 201 3.44 13.05 -32.21
C LEU A 201 1.91 12.90 -32.31
N GLN A 202 1.41 12.11 -33.28
CA GLN A 202 -0.02 11.82 -33.41
C GLN A 202 -0.56 11.02 -32.21
N LEU A 203 0.20 10.02 -31.74
CA LEU A 203 -0.12 9.23 -30.54
C LEU A 203 -0.06 10.07 -29.26
N GLU A 204 0.90 10.97 -29.13
CA GLU A 204 0.97 11.91 -28.00
C GLU A 204 -0.24 12.86 -27.98
N GLN A 205 -0.64 13.40 -29.14
CA GLN A 205 -1.84 14.23 -29.26
C GLN A 205 -3.12 13.47 -28.93
N LEU A 206 -3.24 12.21 -29.38
CA LEU A 206 -4.38 11.36 -29.05
C LEU A 206 -4.38 10.96 -27.57
N LYS A 207 -3.22 10.66 -26.98
CA LYS A 207 -3.12 10.37 -25.54
C LYS A 207 -3.56 11.58 -24.71
N ARG A 208 -3.05 12.79 -25.00
CA ARG A 208 -3.47 14.02 -24.29
C ARG A 208 -4.99 14.21 -24.32
N LYS A 209 -5.67 13.84 -25.42
CA LYS A 209 -7.15 13.85 -25.50
C LYS A 209 -7.81 12.77 -24.64
N VAL A 210 -7.28 11.55 -24.63
CA VAL A 210 -7.76 10.48 -23.74
C VAL A 210 -7.61 10.92 -22.28
N ASP A 211 -6.46 11.47 -21.89
CA ASP A 211 -6.20 11.99 -20.55
C ASP A 211 -7.16 13.16 -20.19
N GLU A 212 -7.44 14.07 -21.13
CA GLU A 212 -8.38 15.19 -20.97
C GLU A 212 -9.85 14.72 -20.82
N CYS A 213 -10.30 13.78 -21.66
CA CYS A 213 -11.64 13.17 -21.54
C CYS A 213 -11.79 12.38 -20.25
N GLN A 214 -10.75 11.65 -19.82
CA GLN A 214 -10.73 10.91 -18.56
C GLN A 214 -10.84 11.85 -17.35
N ALA A 215 -10.20 13.02 -17.39
CA ALA A 215 -10.32 14.06 -16.35
C ALA A 215 -11.74 14.63 -16.28
N LYS A 216 -12.33 15.02 -17.43
CA LYS A 216 -13.71 15.56 -17.50
C LYS A 216 -14.76 14.53 -17.05
N LEU A 217 -14.61 13.27 -17.43
CA LEU A 217 -15.45 12.19 -16.93
C LEU A 217 -15.36 12.03 -15.40
N SER A 218 -14.15 12.13 -14.85
CA SER A 218 -13.92 12.04 -13.41
C SER A 218 -14.57 13.22 -12.67
N GLN A 219 -14.53 14.42 -13.26
CA GLN A 219 -15.23 15.61 -12.76
C GLN A 219 -16.76 15.44 -12.80
N ALA A 220 -17.35 15.03 -13.93
CA ALA A 220 -18.79 14.81 -14.03
C ALA A 220 -19.29 13.74 -13.02
N LYS A 221 -18.50 12.69 -12.79
CA LYS A 221 -18.76 11.69 -11.73
C LYS A 221 -18.55 12.22 -10.31
N ALA A 222 -17.83 13.31 -10.09
CA ALA A 222 -17.74 13.98 -8.79
C ALA A 222 -18.94 14.91 -8.55
N GLU A 223 -19.37 15.64 -9.59
CA GLU A 223 -20.54 16.52 -9.56
C GLU A 223 -21.84 15.71 -9.33
N TYR A 224 -22.03 14.59 -10.03
CA TYR A 224 -23.13 13.64 -9.80
C TYR A 224 -23.21 13.14 -8.35
N ARG A 225 -22.07 12.70 -7.77
CA ARG A 225 -22.00 12.24 -6.37
C ARG A 225 -22.27 13.38 -5.37
N THR A 226 -21.95 14.62 -5.74
CA THR A 226 -22.20 15.79 -4.88
C THR A 226 -23.70 16.10 -4.84
N ALA A 227 -24.39 16.08 -5.99
CA ALA A 227 -25.85 16.24 -6.04
C ALA A 227 -26.59 15.15 -5.24
N LEU A 228 -26.14 13.89 -5.31
CA LEU A 228 -26.70 12.79 -4.49
C LEU A 228 -26.56 13.05 -2.98
N ARG A 229 -25.37 13.44 -2.51
CA ARG A 229 -25.14 13.78 -1.08
C ARG A 229 -25.97 14.98 -0.61
N ASN A 230 -26.21 15.94 -1.49
CA ASN A 230 -27.08 17.08 -1.19
C ASN A 230 -28.54 16.63 -1.02
N LEU A 231 -29.05 15.75 -1.88
CA LEU A 231 -30.38 15.16 -1.78
C LEU A 231 -30.55 14.32 -0.50
N GLU A 232 -29.54 13.51 -0.15
CA GLU A 232 -29.48 12.74 1.10
C GLU A 232 -29.55 13.67 2.32
N SER A 233 -28.74 14.74 2.35
CA SER A 233 -28.76 15.73 3.42
C SER A 233 -30.11 16.48 3.54
N ILE A 234 -30.78 16.78 2.43
CA ILE A 234 -32.12 17.41 2.44
C ILE A 234 -33.17 16.44 2.99
N SER A 235 -33.08 15.15 2.64
CA SER A 235 -33.95 14.12 3.20
C SER A 235 -33.77 13.99 4.72
N ASP A 236 -32.53 13.94 5.19
CA ASP A 236 -32.22 13.82 6.63
C ASP A 236 -32.69 15.05 7.43
N GLU A 237 -32.56 16.27 6.88
CA GLU A 237 -33.14 17.48 7.46
C GLU A 237 -34.67 17.36 7.65
N ILE A 238 -35.39 16.90 6.62
CA ILE A 238 -36.86 16.76 6.66
C ILE A 238 -37.25 15.69 7.70
N HIS A 239 -36.56 14.55 7.72
CA HIS A 239 -36.77 13.52 8.73
C HIS A 239 -36.40 13.98 10.15
N ALA A 240 -35.41 14.85 10.33
CA ALA A 240 -35.10 15.47 11.63
C ALA A 240 -36.21 16.43 12.09
N ARG A 241 -36.70 17.32 11.21
CA ARG A 241 -37.80 18.25 11.52
C ARG A 241 -39.08 17.50 11.93
N ARG A 242 -39.46 16.45 11.19
CA ARG A 242 -40.64 15.62 11.53
C ARG A 242 -40.50 14.90 12.88
N ARG A 243 -39.29 14.43 13.24
CA ARG A 243 -39.03 13.82 14.56
C ARG A 243 -39.22 14.80 15.72
N LEU A 244 -38.88 16.08 15.55
CA LEU A 244 -39.06 17.12 16.57
C LEU A 244 -40.53 17.55 16.74
N ALA A 245 -41.33 17.53 15.67
CA ALA A 245 -42.74 17.93 15.71
C ALA A 245 -43.67 16.94 16.46
N ALA A 246 -43.21 15.71 16.71
CA ALA A 246 -44.06 14.62 17.21
C ALA A 246 -44.30 14.59 18.74
N ILE A 247 -43.78 15.56 19.51
CA ILE A 247 -43.81 15.54 20.99
C ILE A 247 -44.84 16.54 21.54
N GLY A 248 -46.07 16.06 21.74
CA GLY A 248 -47.13 16.78 22.47
C GLY A 248 -47.07 16.56 23.99
N PRO A 249 -47.52 17.53 24.82
CA PRO A 249 -47.38 17.47 26.28
C PRO A 249 -48.37 16.49 26.95
N ARG A 250 -47.94 15.87 28.06
CA ARG A 250 -48.81 15.09 28.98
C ARG A 250 -48.83 15.73 30.37
N GLY A 251 -49.99 15.64 31.03
CA GLY A 251 -50.30 16.36 32.28
C GLY A 251 -49.88 15.67 33.58
N CYS A 252 -50.23 16.32 34.70
CA CYS A 252 -49.70 16.05 36.04
C CYS A 252 -50.06 14.69 36.66
N GLY A 253 -49.18 14.20 37.53
CA GLY A 253 -49.45 13.07 38.44
C GLY A 253 -50.13 13.48 39.75
N VAL A 254 -50.31 12.53 40.68
CA VAL A 254 -50.97 12.72 41.99
C VAL A 254 -50.04 12.33 43.15
N GLY A 255 -49.93 13.23 44.13
CA GLY A 255 -48.81 13.29 45.07
C GLY A 255 -48.80 12.36 46.29
N ALA A 256 -47.76 12.56 47.10
CA ALA A 256 -47.68 12.21 48.51
C ALA A 256 -46.80 13.24 49.24
N GLU A 257 -47.35 13.90 50.27
CA GLU A 257 -46.76 15.06 50.93
C GLU A 257 -45.64 14.73 51.95
N LYS A 258 -44.63 15.60 52.08
CA LYS A 258 -44.25 16.25 53.37
C LYS A 258 -43.21 17.38 53.21
N ASP A 259 -43.15 18.25 54.22
CA ASP A 259 -42.68 19.65 54.15
C ASP A 259 -41.85 20.08 55.38
N ALA A 260 -41.31 21.31 55.34
CA ALA A 260 -40.32 21.99 56.20
C ALA A 260 -38.86 21.58 55.93
N GLY A 261 -37.87 22.47 55.80
CA GLY A 261 -37.80 23.93 56.09
C GLY A 261 -36.61 24.21 57.03
N THR A 262 -35.82 25.29 56.96
CA THR A 262 -35.88 26.55 56.18
C THR A 262 -34.49 27.23 56.22
N GLY A 263 -34.14 28.11 55.26
CA GLY A 263 -33.14 29.19 55.45
C GLY A 263 -31.84 29.13 54.62
N ASP A 264 -31.74 30.05 53.65
CA ASP A 264 -30.68 31.07 53.43
C ASP A 264 -29.20 30.72 53.75
N ASP A 265 -28.19 31.08 52.93
CA ASP A 265 -28.01 32.42 52.35
C ASP A 265 -27.19 32.51 51.03
N ILE A 266 -27.72 33.30 50.10
CA ILE A 266 -27.10 34.28 49.17
C ILE A 266 -25.59 34.21 48.84
N SER A 267 -25.25 33.97 47.56
CA SER A 267 -24.68 34.96 46.60
C SER A 267 -24.33 34.29 45.25
N ASN A 268 -24.81 34.69 44.06
CA ASN A 268 -24.90 35.99 43.35
C ASN A 268 -23.60 36.39 42.60
N PHE A 269 -23.61 36.71 41.30
CA PHE A 269 -24.70 36.68 40.29
C PHE A 269 -24.14 36.71 38.84
N LYS A 270 -25.06 36.73 37.86
CA LYS A 270 -24.90 37.14 36.44
C LYS A 270 -23.87 38.27 36.20
N MET A 271 -23.09 38.35 35.11
CA MET A 271 -23.27 38.04 33.67
C MET A 271 -24.21 39.01 32.90
N GLU A 272 -23.64 39.84 32.01
CA GLU A 272 -24.13 40.25 30.67
C GLU A 272 -23.62 41.66 30.27
N SER A 273 -22.96 41.78 29.11
CA SER A 273 -23.13 42.86 28.12
C SER A 273 -22.16 42.71 26.93
N ASP A 274 -22.68 42.78 25.71
CA ASP A 274 -21.90 42.94 24.48
C ASP A 274 -21.68 44.43 24.17
N SER A 275 -20.50 44.81 23.63
CA SER A 275 -20.40 45.86 22.59
C SER A 275 -19.05 45.80 21.85
N ILE A 276 -19.05 46.23 20.57
CA ILE A 276 -17.94 46.17 19.62
C ILE A 276 -17.21 47.52 19.52
N SER A 277 -15.87 47.57 19.39
CA SER A 277 -15.16 48.64 18.65
C SER A 277 -13.63 48.43 18.42
N MET A 278 -13.22 48.32 17.16
CA MET A 278 -12.05 48.98 16.48
C MET A 278 -10.56 48.86 16.96
N ILE A 279 -9.66 48.68 15.96
CA ILE A 279 -8.34 49.37 15.76
C ILE A 279 -7.17 49.00 16.72
N SER A 280 -5.89 48.83 16.32
CA SER A 280 -5.20 48.73 15.01
C SER A 280 -3.72 48.28 15.20
N GLU A 281 -2.98 48.19 14.08
CA GLU A 281 -1.51 48.45 13.96
C GLU A 281 -0.50 47.37 14.38
N THR A 282 0.78 47.70 14.18
CA THR A 282 1.83 46.84 13.62
C THR A 282 3.21 47.07 14.28
N PHE A 283 4.22 46.36 13.76
CA PHE A 283 5.68 46.63 13.78
C PHE A 283 6.65 45.86 14.70
N GLU A 284 7.75 45.51 14.01
CA GLU A 284 9.17 45.38 14.39
C GLU A 284 9.72 44.21 15.25
N GLU A 285 10.78 43.61 14.68
CA GLU A 285 11.84 42.87 15.36
C GLU A 285 12.85 43.85 15.95
N GLU A 286 13.50 43.51 17.08
CA GLU A 286 14.78 44.07 17.59
C GLU A 286 15.20 43.20 18.81
N ASN A 287 16.47 42.90 19.13
CA ASN A 287 17.72 43.16 18.40
C ASN A 287 18.90 42.24 18.87
N SER A 288 19.95 42.21 18.05
CA SER A 288 21.38 42.25 18.41
C SER A 288 22.09 41.13 19.21
N ASN A 289 23.01 40.48 18.50
CA ASN A 289 24.47 40.42 18.75
C ASN A 289 25.07 39.78 20.02
N GLY A 290 25.99 38.85 19.76
CA GLY A 290 27.19 38.58 20.58
C GLY A 290 28.31 38.07 19.66
N SER A 291 29.52 38.62 19.74
CA SER A 291 30.61 38.37 18.79
C SER A 291 31.97 38.19 19.46
N ALA A 292 32.92 37.59 18.72
CA ALA A 292 34.35 37.39 19.07
C ALA A 292 34.63 36.45 20.27
N SER A 293 35.85 35.95 20.51
CA SER A 293 36.87 35.32 19.63
C SER A 293 37.96 34.67 20.54
N ASP A 294 38.87 33.92 19.93
CA ASP A 294 40.26 33.65 20.37
C ASP A 294 40.62 32.62 21.48
N GLU A 295 41.58 31.77 21.08
CA GLU A 295 42.72 31.15 21.78
C GLU A 295 42.59 30.12 22.94
N ASP A 296 42.93 28.87 22.58
CA ASP A 296 43.98 28.00 23.17
C ASP A 296 44.30 27.97 24.67
N ALA A 297 44.29 26.74 25.22
CA ALA A 297 45.23 26.33 26.29
C ALA A 297 45.52 24.80 26.25
N GLU A 298 46.79 24.40 26.10
CA GLU A 298 47.22 23.02 26.34
C GLU A 298 47.28 22.69 27.86
N THR A 299 47.12 21.42 28.25
CA THR A 299 48.25 20.67 28.90
C THR A 299 47.99 19.17 29.14
N GLN A 300 48.69 18.35 28.35
CA GLN A 300 49.56 17.22 28.76
C GLN A 300 49.14 16.23 29.89
N SER A 301 49.16 14.92 29.58
CA SER A 301 50.27 14.03 30.04
C SER A 301 50.27 12.60 29.44
N ARG A 302 51.33 12.28 28.65
CA ARG A 302 52.22 11.08 28.66
C ARG A 302 51.64 9.70 29.05
N CYS A 303 51.94 8.57 28.39
CA CYS A 303 53.17 8.12 27.69
C CYS A 303 52.80 7.32 26.42
N SER A 304 53.44 7.46 25.25
CA SER A 304 54.85 7.17 24.88
C SER A 304 55.24 5.69 24.85
N LEU A 305 55.19 5.04 23.67
CA LEU A 305 56.35 4.40 23.01
C LEU A 305 55.98 3.80 21.62
N ASN A 306 56.67 4.25 20.56
CA ASN A 306 56.64 3.66 19.21
C ASN A 306 57.85 2.75 18.99
N SER A 307 57.74 1.79 18.06
CA SER A 307 58.81 1.50 17.07
C SER A 307 58.26 0.73 15.87
N ASN A 308 58.60 1.20 14.66
CA ASN A 308 58.19 0.61 13.37
C ASN A 308 59.27 -0.31 12.80
N SER A 309 58.90 -1.23 11.90
CA SER A 309 59.69 -1.51 10.69
C SER A 309 58.89 -2.24 9.60
N ALA A 310 58.67 -1.56 8.47
CA ALA A 310 58.51 -2.17 7.13
C ALA A 310 59.85 -1.98 6.36
N PRO A 311 60.09 -2.46 5.10
CA PRO A 311 59.33 -2.01 3.90
C PRO A 311 59.27 -2.90 2.60
N LEU A 312 58.30 -2.58 1.72
CA LEU A 312 58.31 -2.56 0.22
C LEU A 312 58.35 -3.83 -0.71
N ASP A 313 57.28 -3.94 -1.52
CA ASP A 313 57.16 -4.04 -3.01
C ASP A 313 57.53 -5.26 -3.93
N VAL A 314 56.48 -5.83 -4.58
CA VAL A 314 56.16 -5.89 -6.07
C VAL A 314 57.20 -6.52 -7.06
N PRO A 315 56.85 -7.32 -8.14
CA PRO A 315 55.61 -7.38 -8.97
C PRO A 315 55.01 -8.76 -9.42
N ARG A 316 53.91 -8.68 -10.19
CA ARG A 316 53.17 -9.66 -11.07
C ARG A 316 53.94 -10.03 -12.39
N PRO A 317 53.40 -10.82 -13.37
CA PRO A 317 52.24 -11.77 -13.46
C PRO A 317 52.59 -13.15 -14.15
N TYR A 318 51.61 -14.04 -14.46
CA TYR A 318 51.36 -14.68 -15.81
C TYR A 318 50.29 -15.82 -15.80
N VAL A 319 49.84 -16.24 -17.00
CA VAL A 319 48.76 -17.20 -17.38
C VAL A 319 49.02 -17.65 -18.86
N PRO A 320 48.36 -18.64 -19.55
CA PRO A 320 47.19 -19.50 -19.21
C PRO A 320 47.22 -20.99 -19.73
N SER A 321 46.02 -21.61 -19.79
CA SER A 321 45.47 -22.55 -20.80
C SER A 321 45.83 -24.06 -20.88
N GLY A 322 44.94 -24.91 -20.33
CA GLY A 322 44.36 -26.14 -20.94
C GLY A 322 45.19 -27.44 -21.04
N PRO A 323 44.62 -28.58 -21.49
CA PRO A 323 43.21 -28.88 -21.84
C PRO A 323 42.62 -30.16 -21.14
N SER A 324 41.42 -30.62 -21.56
CA SER A 324 40.70 -31.84 -21.10
C SER A 324 40.92 -33.05 -22.04
N PRO A 325 40.63 -34.32 -21.64
CA PRO A 325 39.36 -34.96 -22.07
C PRO A 325 38.70 -35.99 -21.11
N TYR A 326 37.48 -36.43 -21.45
CA TYR A 326 36.61 -37.45 -20.81
C TYR A 326 37.09 -38.92 -20.96
N PRO A 327 36.50 -39.91 -20.23
CA PRO A 327 35.31 -40.62 -20.74
C PRO A 327 34.22 -40.97 -19.69
N LEU A 328 33.04 -41.41 -20.17
CA LEU A 328 31.88 -41.93 -19.40
C LEU A 328 31.72 -43.45 -19.58
N LEU A 329 31.08 -44.17 -18.63
CA LEU A 329 30.11 -45.25 -18.89
C LEU A 329 29.39 -45.75 -17.61
N SER A 330 28.33 -46.56 -17.77
CA SER A 330 27.28 -46.78 -16.75
C SER A 330 26.68 -48.21 -16.74
N SER A 331 26.35 -48.74 -15.55
CA SER A 331 25.50 -49.94 -15.30
C SER A 331 25.41 -50.21 -13.78
N SER A 332 24.41 -50.85 -13.16
CA SER A 332 22.98 -51.14 -13.47
C SER A 332 22.33 -51.80 -12.22
N CYS A 333 21.00 -51.74 -12.05
CA CYS A 333 20.29 -52.33 -10.89
C CYS A 333 20.26 -53.88 -10.88
N PRO A 334 19.81 -54.51 -9.77
CA PRO A 334 18.48 -55.16 -9.83
C PRO A 334 17.62 -55.09 -8.53
N PHE A 335 16.34 -55.46 -8.66
CA PHE A 335 15.32 -55.57 -7.59
C PHE A 335 15.21 -56.99 -6.99
N THR A 336 14.73 -57.12 -5.73
CA THR A 336 13.66 -58.09 -5.34
C THR A 336 13.00 -57.71 -3.99
N SER A 337 11.96 -58.43 -3.54
CA SER A 337 10.95 -57.99 -2.54
C SER A 337 10.39 -59.12 -1.63
N CYS A 338 9.32 -58.83 -0.84
CA CYS A 338 8.38 -59.74 -0.12
C CYS A 338 8.76 -60.21 1.31
N THR A 339 7.86 -60.59 2.26
CA THR A 339 6.56 -60.02 2.79
C THR A 339 6.08 -60.76 4.08
N SER A 340 5.62 -60.01 5.11
CA SER A 340 4.58 -60.27 6.17
C SER A 340 4.26 -61.67 6.78
N LEU A 341 4.05 -61.77 8.13
CA LEU A 341 2.78 -62.25 8.82
C LEU A 341 2.82 -62.46 10.38
N ASN A 342 1.90 -61.80 11.12
CA ASN A 342 1.01 -62.19 12.26
C ASN A 342 1.42 -62.86 13.63
N SER A 343 1.24 -62.10 14.74
CA SER A 343 0.24 -62.28 15.86
C SER A 343 0.47 -62.99 17.24
N PHE A 344 -0.10 -62.34 18.30
CA PHE A 344 -0.63 -62.80 19.63
C PHE A 344 0.20 -62.85 20.97
N SER A 345 -0.55 -62.76 22.10
CA SER A 345 -0.19 -62.41 23.52
C SER A 345 0.07 -63.63 24.48
N PRO A 346 0.26 -63.58 25.85
CA PRO A 346 -0.52 -62.85 26.91
C PRO A 346 0.25 -62.36 28.21
N CYS A 347 -0.49 -61.95 29.27
CA CYS A 347 -0.01 -61.33 30.55
C CYS A 347 -0.28 -62.18 31.83
N PRO A 348 0.26 -61.80 33.02
CA PRO A 348 -0.53 -61.22 34.16
C PRO A 348 0.28 -60.19 35.02
N GLY A 349 -0.14 -59.58 36.16
CA GLY A 349 -1.45 -59.45 36.86
C GLY A 349 -1.36 -59.28 38.41
N GLY A 350 -2.08 -58.30 39.02
CA GLY A 350 -2.28 -58.11 40.50
C GLY A 350 -1.49 -56.93 41.15
N VAL A 351 -1.94 -56.03 42.07
CA VAL A 351 -3.18 -55.70 42.84
C VAL A 351 -3.27 -56.11 44.34
N GLU A 352 -3.25 -55.14 45.30
CA GLU A 352 -4.11 -55.05 46.53
C GLU A 352 -4.02 -53.68 47.30
N LEU A 353 -4.82 -53.47 48.37
CA LEU A 353 -5.23 -52.18 49.05
C LEU A 353 -5.13 -52.29 50.61
N PRO A 354 -5.53 -51.32 51.52
CA PRO A 354 -6.35 -50.09 51.39
C PRO A 354 -5.88 -48.81 52.18
N SER A 355 -6.77 -47.79 52.24
CA SER A 355 -6.65 -46.36 52.70
C SER A 355 -6.95 -46.13 54.23
N PRO A 356 -7.30 -44.92 54.81
CA PRO A 356 -7.74 -43.61 54.25
C PRO A 356 -7.08 -42.31 54.83
N GLY A 357 -7.43 -41.11 54.29
CA GLY A 357 -6.83 -39.83 54.71
C GLY A 357 -7.43 -38.46 54.25
N SER A 358 -8.67 -38.38 53.74
CA SER A 358 -9.49 -37.15 53.51
C SER A 358 -9.17 -36.12 52.39
N LEU A 359 -10.20 -35.84 51.58
CA LEU A 359 -10.57 -34.59 50.85
C LEU A 359 -9.59 -34.05 49.77
N GLU A 360 -9.81 -34.16 48.44
CA GLU A 360 -10.97 -33.88 47.53
C GLU A 360 -11.21 -32.39 47.24
N GLY A 361 -11.45 -31.93 45.99
CA GLY A 361 -11.48 -32.58 44.65
C GLY A 361 -11.11 -31.56 43.53
N PHE A 362 -10.57 -31.93 42.35
CA PHE A 362 -11.10 -32.77 41.25
C PHE A 362 -12.42 -32.23 40.62
N ASP A 363 -12.61 -32.13 39.29
CA ASP A 363 -11.69 -32.06 38.13
C ASP A 363 -12.44 -31.61 36.84
N ARG A 364 -11.75 -31.61 35.70
CA ARG A 364 -12.22 -31.40 34.31
C ARG A 364 -13.34 -32.36 33.87
N VAL A 365 -14.14 -31.92 32.87
CA VAL A 365 -14.20 -32.50 31.50
C VAL A 365 -15.31 -31.80 30.67
N SER A 366 -15.03 -31.51 29.39
CA SER A 366 -16.01 -31.03 28.38
C SER A 366 -16.75 -32.20 27.73
N PRO A 367 -17.99 -32.04 27.19
CA PRO A 367 -18.08 -31.73 25.74
C PRO A 367 -19.34 -30.98 25.25
N VAL A 368 -19.22 -30.41 24.04
CA VAL A 368 -20.16 -30.40 22.88
C VAL A 368 -21.69 -30.31 23.11
N LEU A 369 -22.31 -29.27 22.53
CA LEU A 369 -23.46 -29.35 21.59
C LEU A 369 -23.90 -27.95 21.09
N GLY A 370 -24.38 -27.84 19.84
CA GLY A 370 -25.20 -26.72 19.35
C GLY A 370 -26.70 -27.10 19.30
N PRO A 371 -27.58 -26.50 18.47
CA PRO A 371 -27.36 -25.41 17.50
C PRO A 371 -28.46 -24.28 17.54
N ARG A 372 -28.48 -23.38 16.52
CA ARG A 372 -29.62 -22.50 16.12
C ARG A 372 -30.03 -21.39 17.13
N SER A 373 -30.77 -20.32 16.78
CA SER A 373 -31.00 -19.60 15.50
C SER A 373 -31.70 -18.25 15.76
N GLU A 374 -31.71 -17.37 14.75
CA GLU A 374 -32.66 -16.23 14.55
C GLU A 374 -32.58 -14.95 15.42
N CYS A 375 -32.55 -13.82 14.68
CA CYS A 375 -33.35 -12.59 14.87
C CYS A 375 -33.26 -11.73 16.14
N SER A 376 -32.68 -10.53 15.93
CA SER A 376 -33.33 -9.22 16.17
C SER A 376 -33.75 -8.76 17.57
N GLY A 377 -33.00 -7.77 18.09
CA GLY A 377 -33.62 -6.50 18.50
C GLY A 377 -33.45 -6.02 19.95
N ALA A 378 -33.83 -4.74 20.13
CA ALA A 378 -34.11 -4.02 21.38
C ALA A 378 -32.96 -3.75 22.39
N SER A 379 -32.58 -2.47 22.46
CA SER A 379 -32.71 -1.58 23.63
C SER A 379 -32.07 -1.91 24.99
N SER A 380 -31.32 -0.92 25.49
CA SER A 380 -31.00 -0.61 26.90
C SER A 380 -32.26 -0.26 27.75
N PRO A 381 -32.14 0.12 29.05
CA PRO A 381 -31.00 0.07 29.99
C PRO A 381 -31.36 -0.54 31.37
N GLU A 382 -30.45 -0.51 32.35
CA GLU A 382 -30.62 0.12 33.70
C GLU A 382 -29.57 -0.35 34.75
N CYS A 383 -29.20 0.58 35.65
CA CYS A 383 -28.85 0.43 37.09
C CYS A 383 -27.74 -0.58 37.56
N GLU A 384 -26.98 -0.35 38.65
CA GLU A 384 -26.86 0.78 39.61
C GLU A 384 -25.56 0.65 40.46
N GLN A 385 -25.11 1.75 41.10
CA GLN A 385 -24.29 1.83 42.36
C GLN A 385 -22.92 1.09 42.47
N GLU A 386 -21.94 1.43 43.35
CA GLU A 386 -21.70 2.59 44.25
C GLU A 386 -20.20 2.70 44.65
N ARG A 387 -19.75 3.88 45.14
CA ARG A 387 -18.48 4.17 45.88
C ARG A 387 -17.15 3.92 45.12
N GLY A 388 -16.07 4.68 45.34
CA GLY A 388 -15.78 5.85 46.21
C GLY A 388 -14.24 6.05 46.23
N GLU A 389 -13.64 7.19 46.59
CA GLU A 389 -14.13 8.49 47.09
C GLU A 389 -13.14 9.62 46.64
N ARG A 390 -13.18 10.80 47.30
CA ARG A 390 -12.11 11.80 47.53
C ARG A 390 -10.67 11.46 47.09
N ALA A 391 -9.82 12.39 46.62
CA ALA A 391 -9.86 13.87 46.60
C ALA A 391 -8.64 14.42 45.83
N GLU A 392 -8.47 15.69 45.44
CA GLU A 392 -9.32 16.90 45.27
C GLU A 392 -8.47 17.93 44.45
N GLY A 393 -9.04 18.85 43.65
CA GLY A 393 -8.28 19.99 43.09
C GLY A 393 -8.73 20.57 41.73
N ALA A 394 -8.98 21.89 41.71
CA ALA A 394 -9.01 22.82 40.57
C ALA A 394 -9.91 22.49 39.35
N GLU A 395 -11.07 23.15 39.26
CA GLU A 395 -11.92 23.12 38.07
C GLU A 395 -11.34 23.92 36.90
N ARG A 396 -11.12 23.23 35.77
CA ARG A 396 -11.20 23.80 34.41
C ARG A 396 -12.21 22.95 33.63
N LYS A 397 -13.13 23.55 32.88
CA LYS A 397 -13.97 22.83 31.93
C LYS A 397 -13.79 23.31 30.48
N PRO A 398 -13.96 22.43 29.47
CA PRO A 398 -13.23 22.58 28.21
C PRO A 398 -14.08 22.44 26.94
N GLU A 399 -14.00 23.40 26.02
CA GLU A 399 -14.61 23.28 24.69
C GLU A 399 -13.59 22.90 23.62
N ASN A 400 -13.37 21.59 23.46
CA ASN A 400 -13.85 20.85 22.27
C ASN A 400 -13.34 19.41 22.27
N THR A 401 -14.27 18.46 22.36
CA THR A 401 -13.95 17.02 22.38
C THR A 401 -13.67 16.51 20.98
N THR A 402 -12.39 16.50 20.61
CA THR A 402 -11.74 15.62 19.62
C THR A 402 -12.65 14.70 18.80
N ARG A 403 -12.83 15.00 17.51
CA ARG A 403 -13.12 13.96 16.51
C ARG A 403 -11.88 13.07 16.38
N ALA A 404 -12.04 11.76 16.45
CA ALA A 404 -10.92 10.82 16.29
C ALA A 404 -10.44 10.79 14.83
N SER A 405 -9.26 11.34 14.57
CA SER A 405 -8.60 11.32 13.27
C SER A 405 -7.99 9.94 12.98
N GLY A 406 -8.51 9.26 11.95
CA GLY A 406 -7.85 8.09 11.36
C GLY A 406 -6.55 8.49 10.65
N LEU A 407 -5.67 7.52 10.40
CA LEU A 407 -4.36 7.74 9.78
C LEU A 407 -4.50 8.26 8.34
N LYS A 408 -4.37 9.58 8.17
CA LYS A 408 -4.41 10.29 6.90
C LYS A 408 -3.06 10.98 6.71
N SER A 409 -2.23 10.45 5.80
CA SER A 409 -0.97 11.09 5.42
C SER A 409 -1.26 12.50 4.93
N THR A 410 -0.85 13.51 5.70
CA THR A 410 -1.12 14.91 5.35
C THR A 410 -0.40 15.27 4.04
N THR A 411 -1.11 15.91 3.11
CA THR A 411 -0.52 16.32 1.82
C THR A 411 0.34 17.56 1.98
N LEU A 412 1.54 17.54 1.41
CA LEU A 412 2.44 18.69 1.34
C LEU A 412 1.81 19.86 0.57
N GLU A 413 1.80 21.03 1.19
CA GLU A 413 1.18 22.26 0.67
C GLU A 413 1.87 22.76 -0.62
N GLU A 414 3.20 22.59 -0.73
CA GLU A 414 3.99 22.91 -1.94
C GLU A 414 4.27 21.69 -2.85
N GLY A 415 3.85 20.48 -2.42
CA GLY A 415 4.04 19.22 -3.14
C GLY A 415 5.44 18.58 -2.99
N PRO A 416 5.55 17.22 -3.05
CA PRO A 416 6.76 16.48 -2.65
C PRO A 416 8.00 16.66 -3.54
N LYS A 417 7.90 17.40 -4.66
CA LYS A 417 9.02 17.69 -5.56
C LYS A 417 9.64 19.08 -5.34
N VAL A 418 9.07 19.89 -4.46
CA VAL A 418 9.68 21.12 -3.96
C VAL A 418 10.48 20.78 -2.70
N ALA A 419 11.72 21.29 -2.60
CA ALA A 419 12.55 21.08 -1.42
C ALA A 419 12.21 22.12 -0.34
N VAL A 420 11.71 21.65 0.81
CA VAL A 420 11.31 22.48 1.96
C VAL A 420 12.46 22.60 2.98
N GLY A 421 12.33 23.45 4.00
CA GLY A 421 13.28 23.49 5.12
C GLY A 421 13.06 22.36 6.13
N ARG A 422 14.12 21.90 6.83
CA ARG A 422 14.03 20.84 7.89
C ARG A 422 12.92 21.10 8.90
N LYS A 423 12.71 22.36 9.32
CA LYS A 423 11.61 22.74 10.23
C LYS A 423 10.22 22.44 9.65
N ALA A 424 10.01 22.67 8.36
CA ALA A 424 8.74 22.39 7.68
C ALA A 424 8.54 20.88 7.45
N ALA A 425 9.62 20.15 7.14
CA ALA A 425 9.59 18.69 7.05
C ALA A 425 9.25 18.03 8.41
N LEU A 426 9.89 18.46 9.50
CA LEU A 426 9.54 18.05 10.86
C LEU A 426 8.08 18.37 11.19
N GLN A 427 7.62 19.61 10.97
CA GLN A 427 6.22 20.02 11.16
C GLN A 427 5.21 19.27 10.28
N HIS A 428 5.65 18.59 9.22
CA HIS A 428 4.82 17.72 8.39
C HIS A 428 4.78 16.30 8.95
N MET A 429 5.95 15.74 9.29
CA MET A 429 6.07 14.42 9.93
C MET A 429 5.37 14.38 11.30
N ASP A 430 5.47 15.44 12.10
CA ASP A 430 4.85 15.53 13.43
C ASP A 430 3.32 15.37 13.39
N ARG A 431 2.64 15.89 12.36
CA ARG A 431 1.19 15.73 12.15
C ARG A 431 0.81 14.26 11.99
N ASN A 432 1.65 13.50 11.31
CA ASN A 432 1.43 12.07 11.07
C ASN A 432 1.81 11.26 12.33
N LEU A 433 2.87 11.65 13.05
CA LEU A 433 3.31 11.04 14.31
C LEU A 433 2.33 11.24 15.48
N GLU A 434 1.55 12.34 15.52
CA GLU A 434 0.44 12.50 16.47
C GLU A 434 -0.63 11.40 16.32
N VAL A 435 -0.91 10.99 15.07
CA VAL A 435 -1.85 9.89 14.82
C VAL A 435 -1.21 8.55 15.18
N PHE A 436 0.07 8.34 14.89
CA PHE A 436 0.81 7.16 15.36
C PHE A 436 0.71 7.02 16.88
N GLU A 437 0.97 8.09 17.65
CA GLU A 437 0.92 8.09 19.12
C GLU A 437 -0.48 7.74 19.65
N THR A 438 -1.51 8.23 18.97
CA THR A 438 -2.92 7.90 19.26
C THR A 438 -3.22 6.42 19.00
N GLN A 439 -2.75 5.84 17.89
CA GLN A 439 -2.94 4.42 17.59
C GLN A 439 -2.10 3.50 18.49
N ALA A 440 -0.87 3.88 18.83
CA ALA A 440 -0.03 3.16 19.78
C ALA A 440 -0.68 3.08 21.18
N THR A 441 -1.22 4.20 21.66
CA THR A 441 -1.98 4.26 22.91
C THR A 441 -3.25 3.38 22.85
N SER A 442 -3.93 3.34 21.70
CA SER A 442 -5.11 2.50 21.48
C SER A 442 -4.77 1.00 21.44
N ALA A 443 -3.65 0.63 20.81
CA ALA A 443 -3.16 -0.75 20.72
C ALA A 443 -2.68 -1.27 22.09
N ALA A 444 -1.93 -0.46 22.84
CA ALA A 444 -1.46 -0.78 24.19
C ALA A 444 -2.64 -1.06 25.15
N ARG A 445 -3.69 -0.24 25.10
CA ARG A 445 -4.93 -0.44 25.87
C ARG A 445 -5.69 -1.73 25.52
N GLN A 446 -5.46 -2.29 24.34
CA GLN A 446 -6.00 -3.58 23.89
C GLN A 446 -5.03 -4.76 24.17
N GLY A 447 -3.89 -4.51 24.82
CA GLY A 447 -2.89 -5.52 25.14
C GLY A 447 -2.00 -5.96 23.97
N ALA A 448 -1.86 -5.12 22.94
CA ALA A 448 -0.95 -5.40 21.83
C ALA A 448 0.52 -5.33 22.27
N GLN A 449 1.28 -6.39 22.00
CA GLN A 449 2.70 -6.51 22.38
C GLN A 449 3.65 -5.98 21.29
N ILE A 450 3.16 -5.87 20.06
CA ILE A 450 3.83 -5.28 18.90
C ILE A 450 2.80 -4.52 18.06
N LEU A 451 3.22 -3.39 17.49
CA LEU A 451 2.45 -2.60 16.53
C LEU A 451 3.32 -2.29 15.30
N VAL A 452 2.71 -2.35 14.11
CA VAL A 452 3.35 -2.06 12.82
C VAL A 452 2.62 -0.91 12.14
N PHE A 453 3.35 0.11 11.72
CA PHE A 453 2.87 1.21 10.89
C PHE A 453 3.26 1.01 9.41
N PRO A 454 2.56 1.64 8.45
CA PRO A 454 2.84 1.43 7.03
C PRO A 454 4.13 2.09 6.53
N GLU A 455 4.56 1.67 5.35
CA GLU A 455 5.61 2.31 4.54
C GLU A 455 5.20 3.74 4.16
N ASP A 456 6.17 4.65 4.02
CA ASP A 456 5.98 6.08 3.71
C ASP A 456 5.05 6.85 4.68
N ALA A 457 4.45 6.22 5.70
CA ALA A 457 3.36 6.81 6.48
C ALA A 457 3.72 8.04 7.33
N ILE A 458 5.02 8.32 7.49
CA ILE A 458 5.53 9.51 8.20
C ILE A 458 5.68 10.72 7.25
N HIS A 459 6.01 10.53 5.97
CA HIS A 459 6.38 11.62 5.04
C HIS A 459 5.68 11.59 3.66
N GLY A 460 5.06 10.48 3.28
CA GLY A 460 4.49 10.27 1.95
C GLY A 460 5.53 9.98 0.87
N PHE A 461 5.07 10.03 -0.38
CA PHE A 461 5.71 9.43 -1.55
C PHE A 461 6.05 10.47 -2.64
N ASN A 462 6.72 10.02 -3.72
CA ASN A 462 6.99 10.80 -4.95
C ASN A 462 7.95 12.01 -4.76
N PHE A 463 8.88 11.90 -3.80
CA PHE A 463 9.98 12.83 -3.61
C PHE A 463 11.08 12.71 -4.69
N SER A 464 12.05 13.62 -4.64
CA SER A 464 13.36 13.55 -5.32
C SER A 464 14.48 13.43 -4.29
N ARG A 465 15.71 13.09 -4.70
CA ARG A 465 16.87 13.04 -3.77
C ARG A 465 17.09 14.34 -3.00
N GLU A 466 16.83 15.48 -3.64
CA GLU A 466 16.98 16.81 -3.06
C GLU A 466 15.79 17.18 -2.17
N SER A 467 14.55 16.92 -2.61
CA SER A 467 13.36 17.26 -1.82
C SER A 467 13.08 16.35 -0.63
N ILE A 468 13.63 15.12 -0.60
CA ILE A 468 13.58 14.26 0.59
C ILE A 468 14.66 14.60 1.63
N ALA A 469 15.76 15.25 1.23
CA ALA A 469 16.89 15.52 2.13
C ALA A 469 16.52 16.18 3.49
N PRO A 470 15.52 17.08 3.59
CA PRO A 470 15.06 17.65 4.86
C PRO A 470 14.35 16.65 5.80
N TYR A 471 13.85 15.53 5.27
CA TYR A 471 13.12 14.51 6.03
C TYR A 471 14.06 13.48 6.68
N LEU A 472 15.28 13.34 6.17
CA LEU A 472 16.20 12.29 6.58
C LEU A 472 16.68 12.46 8.02
N GLU A 473 16.92 11.32 8.69
CA GLU A 473 17.72 11.20 9.90
C GLU A 473 18.78 10.10 9.68
N THR A 474 19.83 10.01 10.50
CA THR A 474 20.77 8.88 10.42
C THR A 474 20.40 7.82 11.44
N VAL A 475 19.93 6.66 10.97
CA VAL A 475 19.58 5.51 11.82
C VAL A 475 20.84 4.66 12.04
N PRO A 476 21.38 4.55 13.27
CA PRO A 476 22.57 3.77 13.53
C PRO A 476 22.29 2.26 13.37
N ASP A 477 23.33 1.50 12.99
CA ASP A 477 23.27 0.04 12.98
C ASP A 477 23.13 -0.51 14.42
N PRO A 478 22.03 -1.20 14.78
CA PRO A 478 21.82 -1.73 16.13
C PRO A 478 22.78 -2.87 16.49
N GLY A 479 23.41 -3.53 15.50
CA GLY A 479 24.49 -4.49 15.71
C GLY A 479 25.82 -3.84 16.11
N ALA A 480 26.03 -2.57 15.75
CA ALA A 480 27.20 -1.78 16.13
C ALA A 480 26.94 -0.89 17.37
N VAL A 481 25.71 -0.41 17.55
CA VAL A 481 25.34 0.58 18.57
C VAL A 481 24.00 0.24 19.23
N THR A 482 24.05 -0.20 20.49
CA THR A 482 22.85 -0.21 21.34
C THR A 482 22.52 1.22 21.80
N TRP A 483 21.30 1.68 21.50
CA TRP A 483 20.82 3.02 21.84
C TRP A 483 19.28 3.05 21.95
N SER A 484 18.77 3.78 22.94
CA SER A 484 17.36 4.15 23.07
C SER A 484 17.28 5.68 22.95
N PRO A 485 16.81 6.21 21.82
CA PRO A 485 16.70 7.66 21.62
C PRO A 485 15.94 8.38 22.73
N CYS A 486 14.90 7.77 23.33
CA CYS A 486 14.15 8.38 24.42
C CYS A 486 14.93 8.47 25.74
N ALA A 487 15.88 7.55 25.98
CA ALA A 487 16.67 7.51 27.21
C ALA A 487 17.96 8.35 27.14
N ASP A 488 18.43 8.66 25.93
CA ASP A 488 19.72 9.30 25.64
C ASP A 488 19.63 10.12 24.34
N PRO A 489 18.79 11.18 24.30
CA PRO A 489 18.44 11.87 23.05
C PRO A 489 19.60 12.65 22.44
N ASP A 490 20.46 13.26 23.26
CA ASP A 490 21.56 14.13 22.80
C ASP A 490 22.76 13.38 22.20
N ARG A 491 22.73 12.04 22.20
CA ARG A 491 23.82 11.18 21.70
C ARG A 491 24.10 11.35 20.21
N PHE A 492 23.06 11.65 19.43
CA PHE A 492 23.13 11.89 17.99
C PHE A 492 22.30 13.15 17.66
N GLN A 493 22.67 13.86 16.60
CA GLN A 493 22.03 15.13 16.23
C GLN A 493 21.06 14.94 15.05
N ASN A 494 19.96 15.71 15.04
CA ASN A 494 18.90 15.65 14.02
C ASN A 494 18.17 14.30 13.99
N THR A 495 17.81 13.78 15.17
CA THR A 495 17.13 12.50 15.37
C THR A 495 15.76 12.67 16.06
N GLU A 496 15.02 13.73 15.71
CA GLU A 496 13.76 14.11 16.35
C GLU A 496 12.65 13.05 16.14
N VAL A 497 12.58 12.44 14.94
CA VAL A 497 11.61 11.39 14.62
C VAL A 497 11.98 10.08 15.35
N LEU A 498 13.26 9.69 15.32
CA LEU A 498 13.76 8.53 16.09
C LEU A 498 13.49 8.69 17.60
N HIS A 499 13.70 9.88 18.16
CA HIS A 499 13.34 10.22 19.54
C HIS A 499 11.85 10.03 19.80
N ARG A 500 10.98 10.61 18.96
CA ARG A 500 9.52 10.54 19.14
C ARG A 500 8.99 9.10 19.02
N LEU A 501 9.49 8.30 18.08
CA LEU A 501 9.14 6.88 17.92
C LEU A 501 9.64 6.02 19.09
N SER A 502 10.88 6.24 19.54
CA SER A 502 11.46 5.56 20.72
C SER A 502 10.64 5.82 21.98
N CYS A 503 10.28 7.08 22.24
CA CYS A 503 9.44 7.44 23.39
C CYS A 503 8.02 6.86 23.25
N MET A 504 7.46 6.80 22.04
CA MET A 504 6.16 6.20 21.79
C MET A 504 6.13 4.70 22.10
N ALA A 505 7.19 3.97 21.78
CA ALA A 505 7.36 2.55 22.16
C ALA A 505 7.49 2.41 23.69
N GLN A 506 8.41 3.15 24.32
CA GLN A 506 8.69 3.08 25.75
C GLN A 506 7.45 3.44 26.62
N LYS A 507 6.77 4.54 26.29
CA LYS A 507 5.57 5.06 26.97
C LYS A 507 4.39 4.07 26.95
N ASN A 508 4.32 3.23 25.92
CA ASN A 508 3.25 2.26 25.72
C ASN A 508 3.67 0.81 26.04
N SER A 509 4.95 0.58 26.36
CA SER A 509 5.54 -0.73 26.70
C SER A 509 5.25 -1.81 25.65
N LEU A 510 5.36 -1.44 24.36
CA LEU A 510 5.17 -2.33 23.21
C LEU A 510 6.31 -2.20 22.21
N PHE A 511 6.54 -3.25 21.41
CA PHE A 511 7.45 -3.18 20.28
C PHE A 511 6.81 -2.36 19.16
N LEU A 512 7.52 -1.40 18.59
CA LEU A 512 6.99 -0.47 17.58
C LEU A 512 7.82 -0.59 16.30
N VAL A 513 7.15 -0.88 15.18
CA VAL A 513 7.74 -0.89 13.84
C VAL A 513 7.20 0.30 13.07
N ALA A 514 8.10 1.11 12.53
CA ALA A 514 7.77 2.25 11.68
C ALA A 514 8.74 2.34 10.50
N ASN A 515 8.27 2.90 9.40
CA ASN A 515 9.05 3.16 8.21
C ASN A 515 9.41 4.66 8.12
N MET A 516 10.67 4.97 7.82
CA MET A 516 11.18 6.33 7.72
C MET A 516 12.38 6.42 6.75
N PRO A 517 12.87 7.63 6.39
CA PRO A 517 13.88 7.78 5.36
C PRO A 517 15.26 8.02 6.00
N ASP A 518 16.21 7.11 5.80
CA ASP A 518 17.53 7.13 6.43
C ASP A 518 18.59 7.83 5.55
N CYS A 519 19.57 8.48 6.17
CA CYS A 519 20.76 9.05 5.56
C CYS A 519 22.02 8.37 6.12
N GLN A 520 22.77 7.70 5.23
CA GLN A 520 24.07 7.10 5.57
C GLN A 520 25.20 7.85 4.83
N PRO A 521 25.96 8.74 5.49
CA PRO A 521 27.06 9.48 4.88
C PRO A 521 28.16 8.56 4.35
N CYS A 522 28.69 8.86 3.15
CA CYS A 522 29.70 8.03 2.48
C CYS A 522 30.80 8.89 1.85
N ASN A 523 31.95 8.27 1.53
CA ASN A 523 33.06 8.97 0.89
C ASN A 523 33.58 8.18 -0.30
N ARG A 524 33.49 8.78 -1.50
CA ARG A 524 33.96 8.24 -2.79
C ARG A 524 35.43 7.83 -2.85
N SER A 525 36.24 8.28 -1.89
CA SER A 525 37.65 7.91 -1.74
C SER A 525 37.85 6.52 -1.10
N VAL A 526 36.83 6.02 -0.42
CA VAL A 526 36.83 4.75 0.34
C VAL A 526 35.82 3.77 -0.25
N ASP A 527 34.63 4.26 -0.59
CA ASP A 527 33.55 3.52 -1.22
C ASP A 527 33.31 4.02 -2.65
N PRO A 528 33.65 3.25 -3.71
CA PRO A 528 33.42 3.63 -5.10
C PRO A 528 31.95 3.72 -5.52
N LEU A 529 31.02 3.13 -4.76
CA LEU A 529 29.58 3.12 -5.08
C LEU A 529 28.85 4.35 -4.52
N CYS A 530 29.42 5.01 -3.52
CA CYS A 530 28.90 6.21 -2.87
C CYS A 530 28.31 7.24 -3.87
N PRO A 531 27.05 7.68 -3.69
CA PRO A 531 26.41 8.69 -4.53
C PRO A 531 27.15 10.03 -4.64
N ALA A 532 26.78 10.84 -5.64
CA ALA A 532 27.50 12.08 -5.99
C ALA A 532 27.31 13.22 -4.97
N ASP A 533 26.24 13.12 -4.17
CA ASP A 533 25.86 13.98 -3.06
C ASP A 533 26.44 13.53 -1.70
N GLY A 534 27.33 12.53 -1.70
CA GLY A 534 28.14 12.13 -0.53
C GLY A 534 27.37 11.36 0.55
N ARG A 535 26.19 10.83 0.23
CA ARG A 535 25.35 10.04 1.14
C ARG A 535 24.53 9.02 0.37
N TYR A 536 24.25 7.89 0.99
CA TYR A 536 23.12 7.06 0.61
C TYR A 536 21.84 7.57 1.27
N GLN A 537 20.70 7.35 0.62
CA GLN A 537 19.37 7.64 1.16
C GLN A 537 18.51 6.38 1.05
N PHE A 538 17.89 5.89 2.12
CA PHE A 538 17.19 4.59 2.10
C PHE A 538 15.74 4.67 2.62
N ASN A 539 14.82 3.98 1.96
CA ASN A 539 13.54 3.56 2.56
C ASN A 539 13.90 2.54 3.67
N THR A 540 13.51 2.84 4.91
CA THR A 540 14.06 2.17 6.09
C THR A 540 13.00 1.79 7.12
N ASP A 541 12.85 0.50 7.37
CA ASP A 541 12.07 -0.01 8.50
C ASP A 541 12.93 0.00 9.77
N VAL A 542 12.42 0.63 10.82
CA VAL A 542 13.06 0.74 12.13
C VAL A 542 12.17 0.10 13.19
N VAL A 543 12.76 -0.75 14.03
CA VAL A 543 12.06 -1.46 15.11
C VAL A 543 12.60 -1.01 16.46
N PHE A 544 11.69 -0.56 17.31
CA PHE A 544 11.94 -0.22 18.71
C PHE A 544 11.39 -1.31 19.63
N SER A 545 12.12 -1.67 20.68
CA SER A 545 11.62 -2.51 21.77
C SER A 545 10.71 -1.75 22.73
N ASP A 546 10.05 -2.49 23.62
CA ASP A 546 9.19 -2.02 24.73
C ASP A 546 9.85 -0.99 25.68
N ASN A 547 11.18 -0.89 25.70
CA ASN A 547 11.94 0.12 26.44
C ASN A 547 12.48 1.29 25.56
N GLY A 548 12.10 1.34 24.28
CA GLY A 548 12.52 2.37 23.31
C GLY A 548 13.88 2.14 22.62
N THR A 549 14.57 1.02 22.87
CA THR A 549 15.87 0.72 22.20
C THR A 549 15.64 0.35 20.74
N ILE A 550 16.50 0.83 19.82
CA ILE A 550 16.49 0.36 18.43
C ILE A 550 17.03 -1.08 18.40
N VAL A 551 16.24 -2.02 17.89
CA VAL A 551 16.57 -3.46 17.85
C VAL A 551 16.65 -4.03 16.42
N ALA A 552 16.16 -3.31 15.42
CA ALA A 552 16.42 -3.58 14.01
C ALA A 552 16.34 -2.29 13.18
N ARG A 553 17.12 -2.27 12.10
CA ARG A 553 17.05 -1.34 10.97
C ARG A 553 17.17 -2.19 9.71
N TYR A 554 16.27 -2.01 8.73
CA TYR A 554 16.30 -2.69 7.44
C TYR A 554 16.13 -1.67 6.32
N HIS A 555 17.09 -1.62 5.39
CA HIS A 555 16.96 -0.85 4.15
C HIS A 555 16.27 -1.68 3.07
N LYS A 556 15.18 -1.16 2.49
CA LYS A 556 14.39 -1.82 1.45
C LYS A 556 15.23 -2.19 0.23
N GLN A 557 15.26 -3.49 -0.09
CA GLN A 557 16.07 -4.03 -1.18
C GLN A 557 15.48 -3.76 -2.57
N ASN A 558 14.16 -3.95 -2.74
CA ASN A 558 13.50 -3.92 -4.05
C ASN A 558 12.62 -2.67 -4.18
N LEU A 559 13.19 -1.60 -4.75
CA LEU A 559 12.52 -0.30 -4.88
C LEU A 559 11.44 -0.28 -5.98
N TYR A 560 10.37 0.47 -5.74
CA TYR A 560 9.18 0.63 -6.60
C TYR A 560 8.90 2.13 -6.86
N PHE A 561 9.49 2.66 -7.94
CA PHE A 561 9.42 4.09 -8.36
C PHE A 561 10.00 5.13 -7.37
N GLU A 562 10.72 4.70 -6.35
CA GLU A 562 11.33 5.54 -5.31
C GLU A 562 12.60 6.26 -5.77
N ALA A 563 12.47 7.21 -6.71
CA ALA A 563 13.59 7.99 -7.26
C ALA A 563 14.33 8.90 -6.25
N ALA A 564 13.95 8.87 -4.98
CA ALA A 564 14.60 9.55 -3.87
C ALA A 564 15.60 8.66 -3.10
N PHE A 565 15.50 7.33 -3.23
CA PHE A 565 16.29 6.37 -2.48
C PHE A 565 17.30 5.61 -3.36
N ASP A 566 18.32 5.06 -2.70
CA ASP A 566 19.31 4.15 -3.26
C ASP A 566 18.93 2.69 -2.91
N THR A 567 19.35 1.75 -3.75
CA THR A 567 19.32 0.31 -3.39
C THR A 567 20.54 -0.03 -2.52
N PRO A 568 20.40 -0.80 -1.44
CA PRO A 568 21.54 -1.26 -0.64
C PRO A 568 22.63 -1.96 -1.46
N PRO A 569 23.93 -1.64 -1.28
CA PRO A 569 25.02 -2.29 -2.00
C PRO A 569 25.17 -3.80 -1.76
N ALA A 570 24.59 -4.31 -0.68
CA ALA A 570 24.45 -5.73 -0.36
C ALA A 570 23.11 -5.94 0.38
N CYS A 571 22.51 -7.12 0.24
CA CYS A 571 21.19 -7.40 0.81
C CYS A 571 21.26 -7.61 2.33
N GLU A 572 20.32 -7.00 3.05
CA GLU A 572 20.26 -7.00 4.51
C GLU A 572 19.26 -8.04 5.05
N TYR A 573 19.78 -9.12 5.64
CA TYR A 573 18.96 -10.21 6.19
C TYR A 573 18.53 -9.93 7.64
N VAL A 574 17.65 -8.94 7.80
CA VAL A 574 17.33 -8.34 9.10
C VAL A 574 16.32 -9.18 9.90
N THR A 575 16.70 -9.51 11.14
CA THR A 575 15.82 -10.14 12.12
C THR A 575 16.03 -9.55 13.52
N PHE A 576 14.97 -9.55 14.32
CA PHE A 576 15.02 -9.21 15.75
C PHE A 576 14.32 -10.30 16.57
N THR A 577 14.56 -10.33 17.88
CA THR A 577 13.97 -11.33 18.79
C THR A 577 13.13 -10.64 19.87
N THR A 578 11.91 -11.12 20.10
CA THR A 578 11.00 -10.63 21.15
C THR A 578 10.83 -11.67 22.26
N PRO A 579 10.59 -11.25 23.52
CA PRO A 579 10.43 -12.18 24.64
C PRO A 579 9.09 -12.95 24.61
N PHE A 580 8.12 -12.51 23.80
CA PHE A 580 6.77 -13.09 23.74
C PHE A 580 6.54 -14.01 22.54
N ALA A 581 7.30 -13.84 21.46
CA ALA A 581 7.09 -14.59 20.21
C ALA A 581 8.38 -14.99 19.47
N GLY A 582 9.57 -14.69 19.99
CA GLY A 582 10.82 -15.16 19.40
C GLY A 582 11.23 -14.34 18.18
N ARG A 583 11.74 -14.99 17.13
CA ARG A 583 12.38 -14.29 16.01
C ARG A 583 11.37 -13.77 14.97
N PHE A 584 11.46 -12.49 14.68
CA PHE A 584 10.79 -11.82 13.57
C PHE A 584 11.79 -11.45 12.49
N GLY A 585 11.35 -11.53 11.23
CA GLY A 585 12.03 -10.90 10.09
C GLY A 585 11.39 -9.58 9.71
N VAL A 586 12.14 -8.74 9.01
CA VAL A 586 11.69 -7.45 8.45
C VAL A 586 11.89 -7.49 6.93
N PHE A 587 10.88 -7.05 6.17
CA PHE A 587 11.00 -6.70 4.75
C PHE A 587 9.86 -5.77 4.35
N THR A 588 10.04 -4.97 3.30
CA THR A 588 9.16 -3.82 3.02
C THR A 588 8.49 -3.96 1.64
N CYS A 589 7.17 -3.97 1.61
CA CYS A 589 6.37 -3.81 0.39
C CYS A 589 6.80 -4.74 -0.77
N PHE A 590 7.26 -4.15 -1.88
CA PHE A 590 7.59 -4.82 -3.14
C PHE A 590 8.59 -5.99 -2.99
N ASP A 591 9.41 -6.01 -1.93
CA ASP A 591 10.28 -7.13 -1.54
C ASP A 591 9.57 -8.50 -1.56
N ILE A 592 8.26 -8.55 -1.24
CA ILE A 592 7.47 -9.79 -1.17
C ILE A 592 7.40 -10.57 -2.50
N LEU A 593 7.67 -9.90 -3.63
CA LEU A 593 7.70 -10.51 -4.97
C LEU A 593 9.07 -11.05 -5.39
N PHE A 594 10.11 -10.86 -4.58
CA PHE A 594 11.50 -11.20 -4.91
C PHE A 594 12.08 -12.28 -3.99
N ARG A 595 13.22 -12.83 -4.41
CA ARG A 595 13.93 -13.87 -3.66
C ARG A 595 14.57 -13.31 -2.39
N GLU A 596 15.29 -12.20 -2.53
CA GLU A 596 16.09 -11.60 -1.47
C GLU A 596 15.40 -10.32 -0.96
N PRO A 597 15.25 -10.13 0.36
CA PRO A 597 15.70 -11.02 1.44
C PRO A 597 14.70 -12.17 1.77
N VAL A 598 13.48 -12.12 1.22
CA VAL A 598 12.29 -12.80 1.78
C VAL A 598 12.37 -14.33 1.79
N VAL A 599 12.75 -14.96 0.68
CA VAL A 599 12.83 -16.43 0.58
C VAL A 599 13.94 -16.97 1.47
N THR A 600 15.08 -16.29 1.53
CA THR A 600 16.23 -16.64 2.37
C THR A 600 15.90 -16.53 3.87
N LEU A 601 15.16 -15.48 4.28
CA LEU A 601 14.64 -15.35 5.64
C LEU A 601 13.70 -16.52 6.01
N VAL A 602 12.79 -16.92 5.11
CA VAL A 602 11.83 -18.02 5.33
C VAL A 602 12.50 -19.39 5.35
N LYS A 603 13.30 -19.72 4.33
CA LYS A 603 13.80 -21.09 4.10
C LYS A 603 15.09 -21.36 4.85
N ASP A 604 16.09 -20.49 4.68
CA ASP A 604 17.46 -20.76 5.12
C ASP A 604 17.69 -20.29 6.57
N MET A 605 17.07 -19.17 6.96
CA MET A 605 17.11 -18.65 8.34
C MET A 605 15.95 -19.16 9.20
N GLY A 606 14.96 -19.85 8.61
CA GLY A 606 13.87 -20.51 9.34
C GLY A 606 12.88 -19.54 10.01
N VAL A 607 12.80 -18.28 9.59
CA VAL A 607 11.90 -17.28 10.18
C VAL A 607 10.44 -17.64 9.87
N ARG A 608 9.55 -17.52 10.86
CA ARG A 608 8.12 -17.87 10.74
C ARG A 608 7.16 -16.72 11.08
N GLN A 609 7.68 -15.55 11.42
CA GLN A 609 6.91 -14.38 11.82
C GLN A 609 7.57 -13.13 11.21
N PHE A 610 6.78 -12.24 10.63
CA PHE A 610 7.28 -11.09 9.88
C PHE A 610 6.46 -9.83 10.17
N VAL A 611 7.17 -8.70 10.24
CA VAL A 611 6.57 -7.36 10.22
C VAL A 611 6.76 -6.78 8.82
N TYR A 612 5.70 -6.19 8.27
CA TYR A 612 5.63 -5.81 6.86
C TYR A 612 4.91 -4.46 6.69
N PRO A 613 5.63 -3.34 6.82
CA PRO A 613 5.20 -2.04 6.34
C PRO A 613 5.06 -2.05 4.81
N THR A 614 4.00 -1.43 4.28
CA THR A 614 3.77 -1.37 2.83
C THR A 614 2.90 -0.18 2.40
N ALA A 615 3.11 0.32 1.19
CA ALA A 615 2.27 1.27 0.48
C ALA A 615 1.75 0.62 -0.81
N TRP A 616 1.01 -0.48 -0.65
CA TRP A 616 0.61 -1.36 -1.76
C TRP A 616 -0.57 -0.79 -2.55
N MET A 617 -0.35 -0.49 -3.83
CA MET A 617 -1.39 -0.20 -4.81
C MET A 617 -2.04 -1.52 -5.23
N ASN A 618 -3.35 -1.69 -5.02
CA ASN A 618 -4.04 -2.92 -5.45
C ASN A 618 -4.06 -3.04 -6.98
N GLN A 619 -3.76 -4.24 -7.50
CA GLN A 619 -3.93 -4.58 -8.92
C GLN A 619 -4.62 -5.94 -9.03
N LEU A 620 -5.89 -5.92 -9.46
CA LEU A 620 -6.71 -7.12 -9.61
C LEU A 620 -6.50 -7.75 -11.00
N PRO A 621 -6.70 -9.08 -11.15
CA PRO A 621 -7.19 -10.03 -10.16
C PRO A 621 -6.08 -10.85 -9.46
N LEU A 622 -4.79 -10.47 -9.54
CA LEU A 622 -3.70 -11.31 -9.00
C LEU A 622 -2.94 -10.70 -7.80
N LEU A 623 -2.81 -9.38 -7.74
CA LEU A 623 -1.93 -8.66 -6.81
C LEU A 623 -2.69 -7.58 -6.00
N ALA A 624 -3.88 -7.89 -5.51
CA ALA A 624 -4.46 -7.09 -4.43
C ALA A 624 -3.72 -7.37 -3.11
N ALA A 625 -3.54 -6.35 -2.27
CA ALA A 625 -2.74 -6.39 -1.05
C ALA A 625 -3.14 -7.56 -0.13
N VAL A 626 -4.39 -7.56 0.31
CA VAL A 626 -4.95 -8.59 1.20
C VAL A 626 -4.98 -9.99 0.58
N GLN A 627 -5.13 -10.09 -0.74
CA GLN A 627 -5.12 -11.34 -1.50
C GLN A 627 -3.70 -11.95 -1.49
N PHE A 628 -2.71 -11.19 -1.96
CA PHE A 628 -1.34 -11.71 -2.13
C PHE A 628 -0.63 -11.93 -0.79
N GLN A 629 -0.79 -11.00 0.17
CA GLN A 629 -0.18 -11.11 1.50
C GLN A 629 -0.72 -12.32 2.29
N ARG A 630 -2.02 -12.63 2.14
CA ARG A 630 -2.63 -13.87 2.66
C ARG A 630 -2.09 -15.10 1.95
N SER A 631 -1.97 -15.06 0.62
CA SER A 631 -1.45 -16.17 -0.19
C SER A 631 0.01 -16.50 0.15
N PHE A 632 0.81 -15.47 0.43
CA PHE A 632 2.17 -15.58 0.98
C PHE A 632 2.16 -16.22 2.37
N SER A 633 1.40 -15.67 3.33
CA SER A 633 1.32 -16.16 4.71
C SER A 633 0.88 -17.64 4.79
N TYR A 634 -0.12 -18.02 4.00
CA TYR A 634 -0.53 -19.42 3.81
C TYR A 634 0.62 -20.25 3.25
N SER A 635 1.11 -19.92 2.05
CA SER A 635 1.99 -20.81 1.29
C SER A 635 3.39 -20.94 1.89
N ALA A 636 3.94 -19.87 2.46
CA ALA A 636 5.21 -19.89 3.17
C ALA A 636 5.10 -20.51 4.58
N GLY A 637 3.90 -20.66 5.14
CA GLY A 637 3.67 -21.16 6.49
C GLY A 637 4.14 -20.20 7.58
N VAL A 638 3.86 -18.89 7.41
CA VAL A 638 4.34 -17.81 8.29
C VAL A 638 3.21 -16.88 8.76
N THR A 639 3.40 -16.24 9.91
CA THR A 639 2.57 -15.10 10.34
C THR A 639 3.14 -13.81 9.73
N LEU A 640 2.28 -12.99 9.13
CA LEU A 640 2.62 -11.72 8.48
C LEU A 640 1.77 -10.60 9.09
N LEU A 641 2.44 -9.60 9.68
CA LEU A 641 1.81 -8.40 10.23
C LEU A 641 1.92 -7.26 9.20
N ALA A 642 0.91 -7.15 8.32
CA ALA A 642 0.90 -6.25 7.17
C ALA A 642 0.16 -4.94 7.47
N ALA A 643 0.90 -3.82 7.46
CA ALA A 643 0.36 -2.49 7.66
C ALA A 643 0.45 -1.69 6.35
N ASN A 644 -0.70 -1.35 5.77
CA ASN A 644 -0.80 -0.67 4.48
C ASN A 644 -1.30 0.77 4.59
N ILE A 645 -0.84 1.65 3.70
CA ILE A 645 -1.37 3.00 3.50
C ILE A 645 -2.85 2.93 3.08
N ARG A 646 -3.66 3.86 3.59
CA ARG A 646 -4.99 4.16 3.04
C ARG A 646 -4.92 5.39 2.14
N SER A 647 -5.07 5.20 0.83
CA SER A 647 -5.20 6.28 -0.16
C SER A 647 -6.11 5.85 -1.30
N ALA A 648 -7.36 6.33 -1.28
CA ALA A 648 -8.35 6.05 -2.32
C ALA A 648 -7.88 6.51 -3.71
N ALA A 649 -7.19 7.65 -3.79
CA ALA A 649 -6.69 8.24 -5.04
C ALA A 649 -5.59 7.42 -5.74
N MET A 650 -5.02 6.41 -5.07
CA MET A 650 -3.96 5.53 -5.62
C MET A 650 -4.29 4.04 -5.47
N GLY A 651 -5.55 3.69 -5.17
CA GLY A 651 -5.95 2.29 -4.96
C GLY A 651 -5.27 1.61 -3.75
N MET A 652 -4.68 2.38 -2.82
CA MET A 652 -4.03 1.84 -1.62
C MET A 652 -5.08 1.62 -0.52
N THR A 653 -5.28 0.35 -0.18
CA THR A 653 -6.13 -0.13 0.91
C THR A 653 -5.91 -1.63 1.09
N GLY A 654 -6.28 -2.18 2.24
CA GLY A 654 -6.00 -3.57 2.58
C GLY A 654 -4.79 -3.72 3.49
N SER A 655 -5.04 -3.78 4.80
CA SER A 655 -4.08 -4.16 5.86
C SER A 655 -4.55 -5.46 6.53
N GLY A 656 -3.66 -6.22 7.16
CA GLY A 656 -4.07 -7.44 7.86
C GLY A 656 -3.01 -8.13 8.72
N ILE A 657 -3.51 -8.91 9.66
CA ILE A 657 -2.77 -9.87 10.46
C ILE A 657 -3.09 -11.25 9.89
N PHE A 658 -2.15 -11.80 9.14
CA PHE A 658 -2.28 -13.09 8.45
C PHE A 658 -1.50 -14.17 9.18
N THR A 659 -2.11 -15.34 9.34
CA THR A 659 -1.45 -16.57 9.78
C THR A 659 -1.65 -17.65 8.71
N PRO A 660 -1.01 -18.82 8.81
CA PRO A 660 -1.23 -19.92 7.85
C PRO A 660 -2.67 -20.48 7.83
N TRP A 661 -3.50 -20.15 8.82
CA TRP A 661 -4.86 -20.69 8.97
C TRP A 661 -5.90 -19.58 8.96
N ASP A 662 -5.73 -18.56 9.79
CA ASP A 662 -6.68 -17.48 10.03
C ASP A 662 -6.16 -16.12 9.53
N ALA A 663 -7.07 -15.18 9.27
CA ALA A 663 -6.75 -13.82 8.84
C ALA A 663 -7.72 -12.82 9.48
N LEU A 664 -7.19 -11.78 10.14
CA LEU A 664 -7.95 -10.56 10.45
C LEU A 664 -7.44 -9.46 9.52
N TYR A 665 -8.31 -8.92 8.68
CA TYR A 665 -7.92 -7.91 7.69
C TYR A 665 -8.98 -6.80 7.61
N HIS A 666 -8.61 -5.70 6.98
CA HIS A 666 -9.52 -4.63 6.63
C HIS A 666 -9.15 -4.07 5.27
N HIS A 667 -10.14 -4.12 4.37
CA HIS A 667 -10.10 -3.53 3.03
C HIS A 667 -11.33 -2.62 2.93
N ASP A 668 -11.10 -1.39 2.47
CA ASP A 668 -12.13 -0.35 2.30
C ASP A 668 -11.73 0.49 1.09
N THR A 669 -12.60 0.51 0.07
CA THR A 669 -12.41 1.29 -1.16
C THR A 669 -13.01 2.69 -1.06
N GLU A 670 -14.01 2.92 -0.20
CA GLU A 670 -14.84 4.12 -0.18
C GLU A 670 -14.46 5.13 0.93
N GLY A 671 -14.13 4.66 2.13
CA GLY A 671 -13.84 5.50 3.30
C GLY A 671 -12.39 5.98 3.37
N GLU A 672 -12.15 7.22 3.81
CA GLU A 672 -10.79 7.78 3.96
C GLU A 672 -10.14 7.50 5.34
N THR A 673 -10.78 6.69 6.19
CA THR A 673 -10.35 6.48 7.58
C THR A 673 -9.34 5.32 7.72
N GLY A 674 -8.17 5.59 8.33
CA GLY A 674 -7.27 4.52 8.77
C GLY A 674 -7.88 3.65 9.89
N LYS A 675 -7.49 2.36 9.93
CA LYS A 675 -8.06 1.33 10.83
C LYS A 675 -6.97 0.63 11.64
N LEU A 676 -7.13 0.58 12.96
CA LEU A 676 -6.35 -0.30 13.83
C LEU A 676 -6.96 -1.72 13.82
N LEU A 677 -6.10 -2.74 13.72
CA LEU A 677 -6.45 -4.15 13.84
C LEU A 677 -5.63 -4.77 14.98
N VAL A 678 -6.27 -5.55 15.86
CA VAL A 678 -5.62 -6.24 16.97
C VAL A 678 -6.12 -7.68 16.98
N LEU A 679 -5.19 -8.65 16.96
CA LEU A 679 -5.48 -10.08 17.01
C LEU A 679 -4.42 -10.78 17.87
N ARG A 680 -4.84 -11.79 18.65
CA ARG A 680 -3.92 -12.72 19.31
C ARG A 680 -3.52 -13.81 18.32
N VAL A 681 -2.24 -13.85 17.95
CA VAL A 681 -1.67 -14.82 16.99
C VAL A 681 -0.92 -15.96 17.69
N PRO A 682 -0.83 -17.15 17.07
CA PRO A 682 0.03 -18.23 17.55
C PRO A 682 1.51 -17.91 17.32
N VAL A 683 2.37 -18.32 18.26
CA VAL A 683 3.83 -18.25 18.11
C VAL A 683 4.32 -19.41 17.26
N LEU A 684 4.97 -19.10 16.14
CA LEU A 684 5.45 -20.11 15.18
C LEU A 684 6.97 -20.38 15.26
N ASP A 685 7.70 -19.77 16.20
CA ASP A 685 9.14 -19.99 16.38
C ASP A 685 9.42 -21.42 16.91
N PRO A 686 10.16 -22.27 16.17
CA PRO A 686 10.48 -23.64 16.59
C PRO A 686 11.26 -23.76 17.91
N LEU A 687 11.92 -22.68 18.36
CA LEU A 687 12.67 -22.62 19.61
C LEU A 687 11.77 -22.38 20.83
N LEU A 688 10.60 -21.73 20.64
CA LEU A 688 9.61 -21.49 21.69
C LEU A 688 8.50 -22.55 21.71
N LEU A 689 8.22 -23.18 20.57
CA LEU A 689 7.47 -24.43 20.50
C LEU A 689 8.26 -25.55 21.21
N GLY A 690 7.93 -25.83 22.47
CA GLY A 690 8.53 -26.92 23.25
C GLY A 690 8.15 -28.32 22.76
N ASP A 691 8.59 -29.37 23.49
CA ASP A 691 8.42 -30.79 23.12
C ASP A 691 6.98 -31.36 23.25
N ALA A 692 5.99 -30.50 23.09
CA ALA A 692 4.57 -30.86 23.07
C ALA A 692 4.15 -31.51 21.73
N PRO A 693 3.03 -32.26 21.68
CA PRO A 693 2.48 -32.82 20.45
C PRO A 693 2.19 -31.81 19.33
N GLU A 694 2.19 -30.51 19.63
CA GLU A 694 2.06 -29.43 18.64
C GLU A 694 3.23 -29.41 17.64
N ARG A 695 4.47 -29.77 18.05
CA ARG A 695 5.60 -29.96 17.10
C ARG A 695 5.31 -31.01 16.01
N ALA A 696 4.40 -31.96 16.27
CA ALA A 696 3.98 -32.95 15.27
C ALA A 696 2.81 -32.47 14.40
N ARG A 697 1.93 -31.60 14.92
CA ARG A 697 0.84 -30.95 14.18
C ARG A 697 1.32 -29.81 13.28
N LEU A 698 2.36 -29.10 13.69
CA LEU A 698 2.86 -27.86 13.08
C LEU A 698 4.08 -28.09 12.17
N LYS A 699 4.06 -29.17 11.36
CA LYS A 699 5.06 -29.39 10.30
C LYS A 699 4.81 -28.48 9.09
N LEU A 700 4.91 -27.17 9.32
CA LEU A 700 4.84 -26.13 8.29
C LEU A 700 6.16 -26.15 7.50
N VAL A 701 6.17 -26.85 6.37
CA VAL A 701 7.26 -26.77 5.38
C VAL A 701 6.89 -25.65 4.40
N PRO A 702 7.72 -24.60 4.26
CA PRO A 702 7.43 -23.52 3.32
C PRO A 702 7.24 -24.05 1.90
N PHE A 703 6.18 -23.59 1.24
CA PHE A 703 5.81 -23.89 -0.15
C PHE A 703 5.45 -25.37 -0.43
N SER A 704 5.22 -26.20 0.60
CA SER A 704 4.74 -27.58 0.41
C SER A 704 3.24 -27.71 0.15
N GLY A 705 2.46 -26.67 0.45
CA GLY A 705 1.01 -26.76 0.67
C GLY A 705 0.66 -27.47 1.99
N PHE A 706 -0.64 -27.56 2.30
CA PHE A 706 -1.14 -28.21 3.53
C PHE A 706 -2.14 -29.34 3.24
N PRO A 707 -2.01 -30.49 3.92
CA PRO A 707 -3.04 -31.53 3.88
C PRO A 707 -4.31 -31.05 4.59
N LYS A 708 -5.44 -31.65 4.21
CA LYS A 708 -6.74 -31.45 4.86
C LYS A 708 -6.61 -31.66 6.38
N MET A 709 -6.99 -30.66 7.18
CA MET A 709 -6.91 -30.73 8.64
C MET A 709 -8.07 -31.55 9.22
N ASP A 710 -7.77 -32.77 9.70
CA ASP A 710 -8.71 -33.56 10.51
C ASP A 710 -8.87 -32.96 11.92
N LEU A 711 -9.68 -31.90 12.02
CA LEU A 711 -10.26 -31.45 13.28
C LEU A 711 -11.34 -32.46 13.69
N ALA A 712 -10.93 -33.39 14.55
CA ALA A 712 -11.69 -34.59 14.83
C ALA A 712 -12.98 -34.36 15.63
N GLU A 713 -14.11 -34.58 14.98
CA GLU A 713 -15.31 -35.09 15.65
C GLU A 713 -15.78 -36.37 14.93
N LYS A 714 -16.09 -37.41 15.70
CA LYS A 714 -16.34 -38.75 15.15
C LYS A 714 -17.79 -38.90 14.70
N THR A 715 -17.98 -39.03 13.39
CA THR A 715 -18.99 -39.95 12.85
C THR A 715 -18.30 -40.92 11.90
N GLU A 716 -18.70 -42.19 11.95
CA GLU A 716 -18.11 -43.23 11.11
C GLU A 716 -18.67 -43.10 9.68
N PHE A 717 -17.86 -42.56 8.77
CA PHE A 717 -18.07 -42.68 7.34
C PHE A 717 -16.90 -43.44 6.71
N GLU A 718 -17.21 -44.36 5.80
CA GLU A 718 -16.25 -45.28 5.21
C GLU A 718 -15.15 -44.56 4.39
N PRO A 719 -13.94 -45.16 4.26
CA PRO A 719 -12.81 -44.50 3.63
C PRO A 719 -13.11 -44.06 2.19
N PHE A 720 -13.04 -42.75 1.95
CA PHE A 720 -13.37 -42.08 0.69
C PHE A 720 -12.28 -42.27 -0.39
N GLN A 721 -11.91 -43.54 -0.63
CA GLN A 721 -10.90 -43.98 -1.59
C GLN A 721 -11.53 -44.75 -2.77
N ARG A 722 -12.84 -44.54 -3.00
CA ARG A 722 -13.63 -45.06 -4.13
C ARG A 722 -14.45 -44.03 -4.90
N GLU A 723 -14.57 -42.80 -4.39
CA GLU A 723 -15.40 -41.75 -5.01
C GLU A 723 -14.57 -40.61 -5.63
N LEU A 724 -13.39 -40.95 -6.15
CA LEU A 724 -12.73 -40.18 -7.21
C LEU A 724 -13.06 -40.71 -8.63
N ASP A 725 -13.74 -41.86 -8.73
CA ASP A 725 -14.12 -42.54 -9.99
C ASP A 725 -15.65 -42.54 -10.24
N SER A 726 -16.47 -41.93 -9.37
CA SER A 726 -17.95 -42.09 -9.37
C SER A 726 -18.78 -40.80 -9.31
N GLY A 727 -18.16 -39.61 -9.44
CA GLY A 727 -18.88 -38.33 -9.25
C GLY A 727 -18.44 -37.13 -10.10
N PHE A 728 -17.41 -37.28 -10.95
CA PHE A 728 -16.94 -36.24 -11.88
C PHE A 728 -16.60 -36.91 -13.22
N CYS A 729 -16.84 -36.21 -14.34
CA CYS A 729 -16.96 -36.81 -15.68
C CYS A 729 -15.89 -37.87 -16.03
N LEU A 730 -16.34 -39.11 -16.20
CA LEU A 730 -15.53 -40.17 -16.81
C LEU A 730 -15.30 -39.87 -18.30
N LYS A 731 -14.19 -40.38 -18.85
CA LYS A 731 -13.65 -40.00 -20.17
C LYS A 731 -14.51 -40.36 -21.39
N GLU A 732 -15.70 -40.94 -21.20
CA GLU A 732 -16.56 -41.45 -22.26
C GLU A 732 -17.88 -40.66 -22.42
N ASP A 733 -18.17 -39.71 -21.53
CA ASP A 733 -19.36 -38.84 -21.65
C ASP A 733 -19.13 -37.71 -22.65
N SER A 734 -19.81 -37.77 -23.80
CA SER A 734 -19.73 -36.77 -24.87
C SER A 734 -20.39 -35.42 -24.53
N SER A 735 -20.92 -35.27 -23.32
CA SER A 735 -21.55 -34.06 -22.77
C SER A 735 -20.55 -33.13 -22.07
N CYS A 736 -19.52 -33.67 -21.40
CA CYS A 736 -18.55 -32.88 -20.64
C CYS A 736 -17.44 -32.27 -21.51
N ASN A 737 -17.29 -32.74 -22.75
CA ASN A 737 -16.27 -32.28 -23.70
C ASN A 737 -16.76 -31.06 -24.51
N ILE A 738 -17.18 -30.01 -23.82
CA ILE A 738 -17.49 -28.72 -24.46
C ILE A 738 -16.17 -28.15 -24.99
N GLN A 739 -16.01 -28.10 -26.32
CA GLN A 739 -14.83 -27.52 -26.97
C GLN A 739 -14.82 -25.99 -26.86
N SER A 740 -14.53 -25.51 -25.64
CA SER A 740 -14.18 -24.12 -25.35
C SER A 740 -12.89 -23.75 -26.09
N SER A 741 -13.00 -22.95 -27.16
CA SER A 741 -11.83 -22.47 -27.90
C SER A 741 -10.94 -21.59 -27.01
N PRO A 742 -9.62 -21.84 -26.93
CA PRO A 742 -8.72 -20.95 -26.21
C PRO A 742 -8.64 -19.59 -26.90
N PHE A 743 -8.53 -18.54 -26.10
CA PHE A 743 -8.33 -17.15 -26.53
C PHE A 743 -7.17 -16.53 -25.76
N THR A 744 -6.70 -15.35 -26.18
CA THR A 744 -5.69 -14.57 -25.45
C THR A 744 -6.32 -13.29 -24.94
N SER A 745 -6.13 -12.98 -23.66
CA SER A 745 -6.48 -11.68 -23.09
C SER A 745 -5.30 -11.11 -22.30
N THR A 746 -5.40 -9.84 -21.92
CA THR A 746 -4.39 -9.16 -21.11
C THR A 746 -4.84 -9.15 -19.65
N MET A 747 -4.01 -9.65 -18.75
CA MET A 747 -4.24 -9.67 -17.30
C MET A 747 -2.92 -9.26 -16.64
N MET A 748 -2.95 -8.28 -15.71
CA MET A 748 -1.73 -7.74 -15.11
C MET A 748 -0.68 -7.27 -16.14
N TYR A 749 -1.13 -6.69 -17.26
CA TYR A 749 -0.34 -6.33 -18.45
C TYR A 749 0.27 -7.49 -19.26
N ASP A 750 0.28 -8.71 -18.73
CA ASP A 750 0.76 -9.92 -19.40
C ASP A 750 -0.32 -10.57 -20.27
N LYS A 751 0.10 -11.40 -21.23
CA LYS A 751 -0.81 -12.09 -22.17
C LYS A 751 -1.04 -13.53 -21.74
N PHE A 752 -2.18 -13.78 -21.10
CA PHE A 752 -2.58 -15.11 -20.67
C PHE A 752 -3.28 -15.87 -21.80
N THR A 753 -2.99 -17.17 -21.92
CA THR A 753 -3.81 -18.09 -22.72
C THR A 753 -4.95 -18.60 -21.85
N LEU A 754 -6.19 -18.31 -22.26
CA LEU A 754 -7.41 -18.44 -21.47
C LEU A 754 -8.42 -19.37 -22.15
N VAL A 755 -9.13 -20.18 -21.36
CA VAL A 755 -10.20 -21.08 -21.81
C VAL A 755 -11.48 -20.78 -21.01
N PRO A 756 -12.62 -20.48 -21.67
CA PRO A 756 -13.84 -20.09 -20.97
C PRO A 756 -14.53 -21.28 -20.27
N VAL A 757 -14.99 -21.02 -19.04
CA VAL A 757 -15.58 -22.00 -18.11
C VAL A 757 -17.08 -22.12 -18.36
N HIS A 758 -17.45 -22.80 -19.45
CA HIS A 758 -18.85 -23.04 -19.82
C HIS A 758 -19.46 -24.27 -19.11
N GLY A 759 -20.80 -24.33 -19.06
CA GLY A 759 -21.53 -25.39 -18.36
C GLY A 759 -21.63 -25.21 -16.85
N LYS A 760 -22.27 -26.17 -16.18
CA LYS A 760 -22.41 -26.25 -14.72
C LYS A 760 -21.17 -26.88 -14.08
N GLU A 761 -20.60 -27.89 -14.70
CA GLU A 761 -19.44 -28.65 -14.22
C GLU A 761 -18.61 -29.11 -15.41
N GLY A 762 -17.33 -29.43 -15.19
CA GLY A 762 -16.45 -29.87 -16.26
C GLY A 762 -14.99 -30.03 -15.86
N ASN A 763 -14.21 -30.47 -16.85
CA ASN A 763 -12.76 -30.62 -16.80
C ASN A 763 -12.15 -29.79 -17.93
N LEU A 764 -11.35 -28.79 -17.58
CA LEU A 764 -10.78 -27.82 -18.53
C LEU A 764 -9.26 -27.82 -18.44
N THR A 765 -8.61 -27.53 -19.57
CA THR A 765 -7.16 -27.39 -19.65
C THR A 765 -6.81 -26.17 -20.49
N ALA A 766 -5.98 -25.29 -19.95
CA ALA A 766 -5.37 -24.16 -20.65
C ALA A 766 -3.85 -24.34 -20.58
N CYS A 767 -3.12 -24.04 -21.65
CA CYS A 767 -1.66 -24.14 -21.66
C CYS A 767 -1.04 -22.93 -22.33
N ASP A 768 0.12 -22.50 -21.82
CA ASP A 768 0.98 -21.53 -22.47
C ASP A 768 2.36 -22.15 -22.67
N GLY A 769 2.85 -22.20 -23.91
CA GLY A 769 4.04 -22.97 -24.27
C GLY A 769 3.98 -24.44 -23.82
N SER A 770 4.79 -24.78 -22.82
CA SER A 770 4.86 -26.10 -22.16
C SER A 770 4.14 -26.17 -20.81
N PHE A 771 3.78 -25.02 -20.22
CA PHE A 771 3.11 -24.95 -18.93
C PHE A 771 1.60 -25.17 -19.12
N CYS A 772 1.03 -26.12 -18.38
CA CYS A 772 -0.39 -26.48 -18.50
C CYS A 772 -1.12 -26.40 -17.14
N CYS A 773 -2.27 -25.74 -17.18
CA CYS A 773 -3.25 -25.61 -16.13
C CYS A 773 -4.41 -26.57 -16.32
N HIS A 774 -4.83 -27.22 -15.25
CA HIS A 774 -5.94 -28.18 -15.25
C HIS A 774 -6.95 -27.83 -14.15
N LEU A 775 -8.22 -27.67 -14.53
CA LEU A 775 -9.33 -27.32 -13.64
C LEU A 775 -10.42 -28.38 -13.70
N LEU A 776 -10.74 -28.98 -12.55
CA LEU A 776 -12.03 -29.61 -12.31
C LEU A 776 -12.90 -28.62 -11.54
N PHE A 777 -14.14 -28.38 -11.98
CA PHE A 777 -15.04 -27.43 -11.32
C PHE A 777 -16.50 -27.89 -11.29
N GLN A 778 -17.27 -27.39 -10.33
CA GLN A 778 -18.72 -27.45 -10.27
C GLN A 778 -19.29 -26.14 -9.72
N LYS A 779 -20.20 -25.53 -10.48
CA LYS A 779 -20.94 -24.32 -10.11
C LYS A 779 -22.15 -24.67 -9.25
N ILE A 780 -22.24 -24.06 -8.07
CA ILE A 780 -23.27 -24.32 -7.07
C ILE A 780 -24.35 -23.25 -7.22
N ASN A 781 -25.60 -23.69 -7.40
CA ASN A 781 -26.79 -22.84 -7.57
C ASN A 781 -26.58 -21.65 -8.53
N PRO A 782 -26.19 -21.88 -9.79
CA PRO A 782 -25.89 -20.81 -10.74
C PRO A 782 -27.08 -19.85 -10.92
N SER A 783 -26.79 -18.55 -10.82
CA SER A 783 -27.71 -17.45 -11.02
C SER A 783 -28.29 -17.40 -12.45
N PRO A 784 -29.47 -16.80 -12.66
CA PRO A 784 -29.97 -16.46 -14.00
C PRO A 784 -29.16 -15.32 -14.65
N GLU A 785 -28.42 -14.54 -13.86
CA GLU A 785 -27.38 -13.65 -14.34
C GLU A 785 -26.18 -14.49 -14.78
N GLU A 786 -25.87 -14.42 -16.08
CA GLU A 786 -24.70 -15.09 -16.66
C GLU A 786 -23.41 -14.38 -16.20
N GLU A 787 -22.53 -15.14 -15.56
CA GLU A 787 -21.20 -14.67 -15.17
C GLU A 787 -20.14 -15.44 -15.96
N LEU A 788 -19.30 -14.73 -16.74
CA LEU A 788 -18.22 -15.35 -17.50
C LEU A 788 -16.99 -15.57 -16.59
N TYR A 789 -16.47 -16.79 -16.64
CA TYR A 789 -15.23 -17.20 -15.98
C TYR A 789 -14.27 -17.80 -17.01
N ALA A 790 -12.96 -17.69 -16.77
CA ALA A 790 -11.93 -18.28 -17.60
C ALA A 790 -10.84 -18.94 -16.75
N LEU A 791 -10.32 -20.08 -17.23
CA LEU A 791 -9.08 -20.70 -16.76
C LEU A 791 -7.92 -20.13 -17.59
N GLY A 792 -6.95 -19.47 -16.95
CA GLY A 792 -5.77 -18.89 -17.57
C GLY A 792 -4.48 -19.62 -17.19
N ALA A 793 -3.59 -19.75 -18.18
CA ALA A 793 -2.21 -20.15 -18.04
C ALA A 793 -1.28 -19.04 -18.58
N PHE A 794 -0.12 -18.86 -17.94
CA PHE A 794 0.97 -17.98 -18.38
C PHE A 794 2.32 -18.54 -17.91
N ASP A 795 3.32 -18.53 -18.79
CA ASP A 795 4.72 -18.92 -18.52
C ASP A 795 5.64 -17.90 -19.20
N GLY A 796 6.17 -16.94 -18.44
CA GLY A 796 6.98 -15.87 -19.02
C GLY A 796 7.44 -14.77 -18.06
N LEU A 797 8.24 -13.85 -18.62
CA LEU A 797 8.78 -12.69 -17.93
C LEU A 797 7.78 -11.52 -17.95
N HIS A 798 7.32 -11.13 -16.77
CA HIS A 798 6.58 -9.89 -16.55
C HIS A 798 7.56 -8.70 -16.54
N VAL A 799 7.20 -7.59 -17.18
CA VAL A 799 8.11 -6.44 -17.45
C VAL A 799 7.51 -5.05 -17.20
N VAL A 800 6.33 -4.95 -16.57
CA VAL A 800 5.56 -3.69 -16.48
C VAL A 800 5.39 -3.27 -15.03
N HIS A 801 6.11 -2.22 -14.60
CA HIS A 801 6.27 -1.82 -13.19
C HIS A 801 7.17 -2.76 -12.34
N GLY A 802 7.63 -3.88 -12.90
CA GLY A 802 8.67 -4.73 -12.32
C GLY A 802 9.41 -5.52 -13.41
N THR A 803 10.33 -6.39 -13.02
CA THR A 803 10.88 -7.43 -13.90
C THR A 803 11.04 -8.70 -13.08
N TYR A 804 10.24 -9.72 -13.42
CA TYR A 804 10.20 -11.00 -12.71
C TYR A 804 9.53 -12.08 -13.55
N TYR A 805 9.99 -13.33 -13.42
CA TYR A 805 9.47 -14.47 -14.17
C TYR A 805 8.34 -15.17 -13.41
N LEU A 806 7.22 -15.40 -14.09
CA LEU A 806 6.01 -16.00 -13.53
C LEU A 806 5.63 -17.29 -14.26
N GLU A 807 5.19 -18.27 -13.48
CA GLU A 807 4.33 -19.37 -13.94
C GLU A 807 2.99 -19.18 -13.23
N VAL A 808 1.90 -18.88 -13.92
CA VAL A 808 0.62 -18.53 -13.25
C VAL A 808 -0.52 -19.40 -13.76
N CYS A 809 -1.22 -20.01 -12.80
CA CYS A 809 -2.42 -20.78 -13.06
C CYS A 809 -3.60 -20.19 -12.30
N ALA A 810 -4.60 -19.65 -13.01
CA ALA A 810 -5.68 -18.90 -12.39
C ALA A 810 -7.06 -19.22 -12.98
N VAL A 811 -8.07 -19.39 -12.12
CA VAL A 811 -9.48 -19.22 -12.49
C VAL A 811 -9.87 -17.80 -12.15
N VAL A 812 -10.37 -17.05 -13.11
CA VAL A 812 -10.77 -15.64 -12.92
C VAL A 812 -12.18 -15.38 -13.42
N ARG A 813 -12.90 -14.53 -12.68
CA ARG A 813 -14.07 -13.82 -13.19
C ARG A 813 -13.65 -12.84 -14.29
N CYS A 814 -14.45 -12.72 -15.34
CA CYS A 814 -14.30 -11.69 -16.36
C CYS A 814 -15.19 -10.48 -16.03
N THR A 815 -14.78 -9.25 -16.36
CA THR A 815 -15.52 -8.04 -15.96
C THR A 815 -16.85 -7.85 -16.70
N GLY A 816 -17.08 -8.63 -17.77
CA GLY A 816 -18.36 -8.76 -18.45
C GLY A 816 -18.46 -10.07 -19.25
N LEU A 817 -19.44 -10.15 -20.17
CA LEU A 817 -19.73 -11.35 -20.97
C LEU A 817 -18.81 -11.57 -22.18
N HIS A 818 -17.83 -10.70 -22.40
CA HIS A 818 -16.91 -10.78 -23.54
C HIS A 818 -15.55 -11.35 -23.13
N GLN A 819 -14.96 -12.21 -23.95
CA GLN A 819 -13.66 -12.85 -23.67
C GLN A 819 -12.53 -11.83 -23.42
N GLU A 820 -12.55 -10.69 -24.12
CA GLU A 820 -11.59 -9.58 -23.92
C GLU A 820 -11.69 -8.89 -22.54
N SER A 821 -12.76 -9.14 -21.77
CA SER A 821 -12.94 -8.62 -20.41
C SER A 821 -12.34 -9.52 -19.32
N CYS A 822 -11.89 -10.73 -19.69
CA CYS A 822 -11.23 -11.64 -18.78
C CYS A 822 -9.81 -11.14 -18.46
N GLY A 823 -9.51 -10.91 -17.18
CA GLY A 823 -8.26 -10.31 -16.73
C GLY A 823 -8.33 -8.83 -16.34
N GLY A 824 -9.50 -8.18 -16.49
CA GLY A 824 -9.76 -6.85 -15.94
C GLY A 824 -10.06 -6.87 -14.43
N GLU A 825 -10.03 -5.69 -13.81
CA GLU A 825 -10.25 -5.51 -12.37
C GLU A 825 -11.73 -5.63 -11.99
N ILE A 826 -12.05 -6.47 -11.00
CA ILE A 826 -13.40 -6.65 -10.46
C ILE A 826 -13.37 -7.25 -9.04
N GLU A 827 -14.15 -6.68 -8.12
CA GLU A 827 -14.17 -7.07 -6.69
C GLU A 827 -15.37 -7.94 -6.31
N HIS A 828 -16.41 -8.01 -7.14
CA HIS A 828 -17.69 -8.65 -6.81
C HIS A 828 -17.99 -9.86 -7.70
N ALA A 829 -18.59 -10.88 -7.10
CA ALA A 829 -19.06 -12.09 -7.78
C ALA A 829 -20.28 -12.73 -7.07
N HIS A 830 -21.13 -13.41 -7.84
CA HIS A 830 -22.27 -14.18 -7.33
C HIS A 830 -22.09 -15.71 -7.45
N MET A 831 -21.35 -16.19 -8.46
CA MET A 831 -21.18 -17.62 -8.70
C MET A 831 -20.34 -18.32 -7.61
N LEU A 832 -20.98 -19.22 -6.87
CA LEU A 832 -20.28 -20.18 -6.00
C LEU A 832 -19.68 -21.30 -6.87
N MET A 833 -18.41 -21.63 -6.65
CA MET A 833 -17.70 -22.65 -7.43
C MET A 833 -16.86 -23.55 -6.52
N ASP A 834 -17.17 -24.83 -6.52
CA ASP A 834 -16.30 -25.89 -5.99
C ASP A 834 -15.25 -26.22 -7.05
N PHE A 835 -13.96 -26.33 -6.68
CA PHE A 835 -12.89 -26.59 -7.65
C PHE A 835 -11.71 -27.41 -7.11
N HIS A 836 -11.00 -28.04 -8.05
CA HIS A 836 -9.65 -28.59 -7.90
C HIS A 836 -8.80 -28.06 -9.06
N LEU A 837 -7.82 -27.22 -8.74
CA LEU A 837 -6.92 -26.55 -9.68
C LEU A 837 -5.50 -27.09 -9.51
N HIS A 838 -4.82 -27.44 -10.59
CA HIS A 838 -3.44 -27.92 -10.56
C HIS A 838 -2.64 -27.58 -11.82
N ALA A 839 -1.32 -27.46 -11.67
CA ALA A 839 -0.38 -27.28 -12.78
C ALA A 839 1.00 -27.88 -12.44
N ALA A 840 1.80 -28.15 -13.48
CA ALA A 840 3.17 -28.63 -13.35
C ALA A 840 4.15 -27.43 -13.39
N PHE A 841 4.41 -26.84 -12.22
CA PHE A 841 5.37 -25.75 -12.04
C PHE A 841 6.82 -26.25 -12.11
N THR A 842 7.74 -25.44 -12.64
CA THR A 842 9.18 -25.69 -12.55
C THR A 842 9.79 -25.16 -11.26
N THR A 843 9.12 -24.19 -10.62
CA THR A 843 9.49 -23.66 -9.30
C THR A 843 8.76 -24.39 -8.17
N GLU A 844 9.43 -24.52 -7.03
CA GLU A 844 8.79 -24.92 -5.76
C GLU A 844 7.99 -23.77 -5.12
N HIS A 845 8.26 -22.52 -5.50
CA HIS A 845 7.72 -21.30 -4.87
C HIS A 845 6.35 -20.92 -5.46
N VAL A 846 5.33 -21.69 -5.11
CA VAL A 846 3.93 -21.50 -5.54
C VAL A 846 3.11 -20.87 -4.42
N PHE A 847 2.49 -19.74 -4.70
CA PHE A 847 1.58 -19.02 -3.80
C PHE A 847 0.13 -19.35 -4.14
N ALA A 848 -0.55 -20.09 -3.27
CA ALA A 848 -1.96 -20.45 -3.42
C ALA A 848 -2.87 -19.39 -2.78
N GLY A 849 -3.83 -18.88 -3.54
CA GLY A 849 -4.74 -17.82 -3.13
C GLY A 849 -6.17 -18.03 -3.62
N VAL A 850 -7.16 -17.69 -2.78
CA VAL A 850 -8.59 -17.73 -3.12
C VAL A 850 -9.24 -16.44 -2.61
N LEU A 851 -9.89 -15.72 -3.52
CA LEU A 851 -10.55 -14.45 -3.26
C LEU A 851 -12.03 -14.55 -3.69
N GLY A 852 -12.92 -14.28 -2.75
CA GLY A 852 -14.35 -14.16 -2.95
C GLY A 852 -14.83 -12.72 -3.04
N SER A 853 -16.10 -12.58 -3.39
CA SER A 853 -16.83 -11.32 -3.59
C SER A 853 -16.68 -10.33 -2.43
N GLY A 854 -16.54 -9.03 -2.74
CA GLY A 854 -16.32 -7.98 -1.74
C GLY A 854 -14.96 -8.07 -1.07
N MET A 855 -13.94 -8.55 -1.79
CA MET A 855 -12.59 -8.80 -1.27
C MET A 855 -12.57 -9.77 -0.07
N THR A 856 -13.46 -10.78 -0.09
CA THR A 856 -13.54 -11.82 0.94
C THR A 856 -12.37 -12.78 0.82
N LEU A 857 -11.52 -12.90 1.85
CA LEU A 857 -10.42 -13.86 1.83
C LEU A 857 -10.91 -15.27 2.18
N ASP A 858 -10.64 -16.25 1.32
CA ASP A 858 -10.89 -17.67 1.58
C ASP A 858 -9.55 -18.44 1.66
N ARG A 859 -9.58 -19.74 1.98
CA ARG A 859 -8.40 -20.60 2.16
C ARG A 859 -8.67 -21.98 1.57
N PRO A 860 -7.78 -22.57 0.75
CA PRO A 860 -7.96 -23.94 0.27
C PRO A 860 -8.16 -24.95 1.42
N ASP A 861 -9.02 -25.94 1.18
CA ASP A 861 -9.29 -27.04 2.12
C ASP A 861 -8.11 -28.00 2.19
N GLU A 862 -7.43 -28.18 1.06
CA GLU A 862 -6.16 -28.88 0.90
C GLU A 862 -5.33 -28.25 -0.24
N SER A 863 -4.01 -28.36 -0.15
CA SER A 863 -3.06 -27.97 -1.19
C SER A 863 -1.74 -28.75 -1.08
N GLY A 864 -0.96 -28.78 -2.16
CA GLY A 864 0.42 -29.25 -2.13
C GLY A 864 0.87 -30.01 -3.37
N TRP A 865 1.95 -30.78 -3.22
CA TRP A 865 2.60 -31.50 -4.32
C TRP A 865 2.07 -32.93 -4.50
N LYS A 866 1.66 -33.27 -5.72
CA LYS A 866 1.17 -34.61 -6.09
C LYS A 866 1.57 -34.93 -7.54
N ASN A 867 2.22 -36.08 -7.74
CA ASN A 867 2.65 -36.58 -9.06
C ASN A 867 3.50 -35.62 -9.92
N GLY A 868 4.17 -34.63 -9.30
CA GLY A 868 4.95 -33.61 -10.02
C GLY A 868 4.18 -32.32 -10.36
N SER A 869 2.91 -32.20 -9.94
CA SER A 869 2.11 -30.98 -10.02
C SER A 869 1.86 -30.40 -8.63
N PHE A 870 1.75 -29.08 -8.52
CA PHE A 870 1.14 -28.43 -7.36
C PHE A 870 -0.37 -28.34 -7.57
N TYR A 871 -1.16 -28.60 -6.53
CA TYR A 871 -2.62 -28.51 -6.57
C TYR A 871 -3.17 -27.72 -5.39
N MET A 872 -4.39 -27.21 -5.54
CA MET A 872 -5.24 -26.79 -4.44
C MET A 872 -6.70 -27.20 -4.68
N SER A 873 -7.50 -27.24 -3.62
CA SER A 873 -8.94 -27.52 -3.73
C SER A 873 -9.76 -26.74 -2.72
N ARG A 874 -10.98 -26.36 -3.12
CA ARG A 874 -11.94 -25.63 -2.29
C ARG A 874 -13.37 -26.10 -2.58
N ARG A 875 -14.17 -26.32 -1.54
CA ARG A 875 -15.58 -26.74 -1.61
C ARG A 875 -16.46 -26.02 -0.60
N GLY A 876 -17.66 -25.61 -1.00
CA GLY A 876 -18.55 -24.84 -0.14
C GLY A 876 -17.96 -23.46 0.20
N MET A 877 -17.71 -22.66 -0.82
CA MET A 877 -17.41 -21.23 -0.63
C MET A 877 -18.64 -20.50 -0.08
N SER A 878 -18.42 -19.53 0.80
CA SER A 878 -19.47 -18.70 1.41
C SER A 878 -19.81 -17.43 0.61
N SER A 879 -18.95 -17.07 -0.34
CA SER A 879 -19.07 -15.91 -1.23
C SER A 879 -18.71 -16.30 -2.66
N GLY A 880 -19.26 -15.59 -3.65
CA GLY A 880 -18.99 -15.86 -5.06
C GLY A 880 -17.51 -15.74 -5.39
N LEU A 881 -16.96 -16.62 -6.22
CA LEU A 881 -15.54 -16.66 -6.54
C LEU A 881 -15.16 -15.45 -7.42
N VAL A 882 -14.21 -14.62 -6.99
CA VAL A 882 -13.60 -13.60 -7.87
C VAL A 882 -12.40 -14.20 -8.61
N THR A 883 -11.53 -14.88 -7.86
CA THR A 883 -10.33 -15.52 -8.42
C THR A 883 -9.78 -16.62 -7.50
N ALA A 884 -9.31 -17.70 -8.11
CA ALA A 884 -8.54 -18.76 -7.47
C ALA A 884 -7.23 -18.93 -8.24
N VAL A 885 -6.09 -18.71 -7.59
CA VAL A 885 -4.78 -18.62 -8.23
C VAL A 885 -3.73 -19.52 -7.55
N LEU A 886 -2.91 -20.16 -8.37
CA LEU A 886 -1.61 -20.71 -8.03
C LEU A 886 -0.56 -19.85 -8.76
N TYR A 887 0.08 -18.95 -8.02
CA TYR A 887 1.03 -17.95 -8.56
C TYR A 887 2.46 -18.43 -8.28
N GLY A 888 3.16 -18.95 -9.29
CA GLY A 888 4.53 -19.45 -9.19
C GLY A 888 5.57 -18.39 -9.53
N ARG A 889 6.61 -18.27 -8.70
CA ARG A 889 7.77 -17.40 -8.95
C ARG A 889 9.02 -18.20 -9.30
N VAL A 890 9.54 -18.00 -10.51
CA VAL A 890 10.77 -18.67 -11.00
C VAL A 890 11.94 -17.69 -10.87
N TYR A 891 12.36 -17.42 -9.63
CA TYR A 891 13.35 -16.38 -9.30
C TYR A 891 14.66 -16.48 -10.09
N GLU A 892 15.10 -17.70 -10.40
CA GLU A 892 16.29 -17.98 -11.21
C GLU A 892 16.23 -17.41 -12.64
N LYS A 893 15.03 -17.12 -13.17
CA LYS A 893 14.79 -16.54 -14.49
C LYS A 893 14.52 -15.02 -14.48
N ASP A 894 14.56 -14.34 -13.32
CA ASP A 894 14.27 -12.90 -13.22
C ASP A 894 15.25 -12.01 -14.02
N SER A 895 16.33 -12.58 -14.58
CA SER A 895 17.37 -11.90 -15.35
C SER A 895 17.56 -12.42 -16.79
N GLU A 896 16.61 -13.20 -17.33
CA GLU A 896 16.63 -13.69 -18.73
C GLU A 896 16.07 -12.67 -19.75
#